data_AF-A0A972MB40-F1
#
_entry.id   AF-A0A972MB40-F1
#
_cell.length_a   1.000
_cell.length_b   1.000
_cell.length_c   1.000
_cell.angle_alpha   90.00
_cell.angle_beta   90.00
_cell.angle_gamma   90.00
#
_symmetry.space_group_name_H-M   'P 1'
#
loop_
_entity.id
_entity.type
_entity.pdbx_description
1 polymer ?
#
loop_
_entity_poly.entity_id
_entity_poly.type
_entity_poly.pdbx_seq_one_letter_code
_entity_poly.pdbx_strand_id
1 'polypeptide(L)'
;MTQEKFYYDNKIVKLFAYATLFWGIVGMLVGLLAAAQIAFPSLNFGLSFTTFGRVRPLHTNAIIFAFTGNAIFTGAYYSMQRLLKTRMFSDTLSKVNFWGWQIIILLAAITLLSGITTSKEYAELEWPIDILIAIVWVSFGWNMIGTLIKRRVQHIYVAIWFFLASFVAVAVLHIGNSIEIPVSMFKSYTVYAGVQDAVVQWWYGHNAVAFFLTTPFLGIMYYFLPKAANRPVYSYRLSIVHFWSLIFIYMWAGPHHLLYQALPDWAQTLGVIFSIMLLAPSWGGMMNGLLTLRGAWDRVRDSAILKFFVVGVTAYGMSTFEGPMLSLKTVNALSHFTDWTIAHVHIGGMGWNGFMTFGMLYWLIPRLFNTKLHSEKAANMHFWIGTFGMLLYSVPLYWAAFTQTLMWKEFTDSGFLAYPDFLDTVTQIMPMYITRTLGGLFYFAGAVMMIPNIVKTVKSGHIINNEEAYAPPREKVAKKRIAGETPHRWIERKAVHFTVWVLIAIIIGGLVEIIPMITVKSNIPTIEAVKPYTPLELEGRDIYIREGCYTCHSQVVRPFRSETERYGEYSKQGEFVYDHPYQWGSKRTGPDLARSGYRGGTMFRPAIWHYEHFLNPQKTFEKSIMPAYPWFYENVLDRSDLKRKIEVMITLGVPYDGAEPDYNYVNENGEVDINKVEEAYKSQAEEIAKELQDMGKDITWDKEIIAMIAYLHKLGKDISLAKLAEKKANEPKNEVVENNNGEVSLDAGATIFSSNCAACHGQKGEGGMGPNLGDKFTIHGATNEAIKNVISNGAGIMPPYKKFTETELANLVAYTSSLIGTNPANGKDPEGDEIK
;
A
#
# COMPACT_ATOMS: atom_id res chain seq x y z
N MET A 1 -1.77 52.71 -25.53
CA MET A 1 -0.93 52.30 -24.39
C MET A 1 0.37 51.74 -24.96
N THR A 2 1.52 52.25 -24.54
CA THR A 2 2.85 51.73 -24.93
C THR A 2 3.02 50.33 -24.34
N GLN A 3 3.40 49.34 -25.17
CA GLN A 3 3.65 47.98 -24.68
C GLN A 3 4.97 47.93 -23.90
N GLU A 4 4.99 47.22 -22.78
CA GLU A 4 6.22 46.91 -22.05
C GLU A 4 6.89 45.67 -22.65
N LYS A 5 8.22 45.74 -22.80
CA LYS A 5 9.08 44.65 -23.22
C LYS A 5 9.54 43.81 -22.02
N PHE A 6 9.53 42.49 -22.14
CA PHE A 6 10.08 41.55 -21.16
C PHE A 6 10.48 40.22 -21.83
N TYR A 7 11.02 39.27 -21.06
CA TYR A 7 11.56 38.01 -21.60
C TYR A 7 11.09 36.78 -20.84
N TYR A 8 10.67 35.74 -21.54
CA TYR A 8 10.41 34.41 -20.98
C TYR A 8 11.70 33.60 -20.82
N ASP A 9 11.84 32.89 -19.70
CA ASP A 9 12.92 31.92 -19.49
C ASP A 9 12.53 30.56 -20.11
N ASN A 10 13.08 30.27 -21.27
CA ASN A 10 12.92 28.97 -21.93
C ASN A 10 14.06 27.99 -21.56
N LYS A 11 15.13 28.47 -20.91
CA LYS A 11 16.26 27.62 -20.50
C LYS A 11 15.82 26.65 -19.41
N ILE A 12 15.13 27.14 -18.37
CA ILE A 12 14.64 26.27 -17.30
C ILE A 12 13.62 25.24 -17.81
N VAL A 13 12.73 25.65 -18.71
CA VAL A 13 11.75 24.76 -19.33
C VAL A 13 12.44 23.63 -20.08
N LYS A 14 13.49 23.93 -20.85
CA LYS A 14 14.29 22.93 -21.57
C LYS A 14 14.93 21.92 -20.61
N LEU A 15 15.50 22.40 -19.49
CA LEU A 15 16.15 21.53 -18.51
C LEU A 15 15.15 20.52 -17.92
N PHE A 16 13.99 20.99 -17.46
CA PHE A 16 12.93 20.10 -16.97
C PHE A 16 12.40 19.17 -18.07
N ALA A 17 12.22 19.65 -19.32
CA ALA A 17 11.75 18.81 -20.41
C ALA A 17 12.73 17.65 -20.72
N TYR A 18 14.04 17.91 -20.65
CA TYR A 18 15.06 16.88 -20.79
C TYR A 18 15.07 15.91 -19.62
N ALA A 19 14.94 16.42 -18.39
CA ALA A 19 14.81 15.58 -17.21
C ALA A 19 13.55 14.69 -17.27
N THR A 20 12.41 15.21 -17.73
CA THR A 20 11.20 14.42 -17.98
C THR A 20 11.47 13.28 -18.96
N LEU A 21 12.13 13.53 -20.08
CA LEU A 21 12.45 12.49 -21.06
C LEU A 21 13.37 11.41 -20.44
N PHE A 22 14.43 11.83 -19.75
CA PHE A 22 15.40 10.92 -19.14
C PHE A 22 14.76 10.05 -18.05
N TRP A 23 14.11 10.67 -17.07
CA TRP A 23 13.47 9.95 -15.97
C TRP A 23 12.23 9.16 -16.39
N GLY A 24 11.56 9.56 -17.47
CA GLY A 24 10.50 8.76 -18.08
C GLY A 24 11.02 7.39 -18.54
N ILE A 25 12.15 7.37 -19.24
CA ILE A 25 12.79 6.11 -19.67
C ILE A 25 13.25 5.31 -18.46
N VAL A 26 13.92 5.93 -17.49
CA VAL A 26 14.39 5.23 -16.28
C VAL A 26 13.22 4.64 -15.49
N GLY A 27 12.20 5.44 -15.15
CA GLY A 27 11.07 4.98 -14.36
C GLY A 27 10.26 3.87 -15.02
N MET A 28 10.06 3.95 -16.35
CA MET A 28 9.38 2.89 -17.11
C MET A 28 10.23 1.61 -17.22
N LEU A 29 11.55 1.73 -17.34
CA LEU A 29 12.46 0.58 -17.34
C LEU A 29 12.46 -0.14 -15.99
N VAL A 30 12.52 0.60 -14.87
CA VAL A 30 12.43 0.01 -13.53
C VAL A 30 11.06 -0.64 -13.32
N GLY A 31 9.98 -0.05 -13.83
CA GLY A 31 8.64 -0.66 -13.81
C GLY A 31 8.55 -1.95 -14.62
N LEU A 32 9.19 -1.98 -15.80
CA LEU A 32 9.29 -3.17 -16.62
C LEU A 32 10.10 -4.28 -15.91
N LEU A 33 11.20 -3.92 -15.25
CA LEU A 33 11.96 -4.86 -14.42
C LEU A 33 11.11 -5.43 -13.28
N ALA A 34 10.41 -4.58 -12.51
CA ALA A 34 9.54 -5.02 -11.43
C ALA A 34 8.42 -5.96 -11.93
N ALA A 35 7.81 -5.63 -13.07
CA ALA A 35 6.78 -6.48 -13.69
C ALA A 35 7.35 -7.85 -14.09
N ALA A 36 8.55 -7.86 -14.69
CA ALA A 36 9.26 -9.06 -15.12
C ALA A 36 9.75 -9.92 -13.94
N GLN A 37 10.14 -9.33 -12.82
CA GLN A 37 10.56 -10.04 -11.61
C GLN A 37 9.45 -10.89 -11.00
N ILE A 38 8.20 -10.43 -11.06
CA ILE A 38 7.05 -11.24 -10.62
C ILE A 38 6.82 -12.42 -11.57
N ALA A 39 6.96 -12.21 -12.88
CA ALA A 39 6.75 -13.25 -13.89
C ALA A 39 7.91 -14.26 -13.95
N PHE A 40 9.14 -13.78 -13.69
CA PHE A 40 10.38 -14.51 -13.80
C PHE A 40 11.26 -14.17 -12.58
N PRO A 41 11.11 -14.90 -11.45
CA PRO A 41 11.81 -14.58 -10.20
C PRO A 41 13.34 -14.53 -10.29
N SER A 42 13.94 -15.22 -11.27
CA SER A 42 15.39 -15.17 -11.55
C SER A 42 15.90 -13.77 -11.88
N LEU A 43 15.03 -12.86 -12.34
CA LEU A 43 15.37 -11.45 -12.61
C LEU A 43 15.50 -10.59 -11.34
N ASN A 44 15.44 -11.19 -10.15
CA ASN A 44 15.89 -10.57 -8.90
C ASN A 44 17.42 -10.68 -8.73
N PHE A 45 18.10 -11.47 -9.55
CA PHE A 45 19.57 -11.61 -9.65
C PHE A 45 20.32 -12.06 -8.37
N GLY A 46 19.61 -12.36 -7.28
CA GLY A 46 20.23 -12.77 -6.01
C GLY A 46 20.99 -11.64 -5.29
N LEU A 47 20.72 -10.39 -5.64
CA LEU A 47 21.35 -9.20 -5.02
C LEU A 47 20.30 -8.44 -4.21
N SER A 48 20.71 -7.93 -3.03
CA SER A 48 19.81 -7.21 -2.12
C SER A 48 19.15 -6.00 -2.79
N PHE A 49 19.94 -5.22 -3.52
CA PHE A 49 19.49 -4.00 -4.19
C PHE A 49 18.71 -4.24 -5.49
N THR A 50 18.53 -5.48 -5.96
CA THR A 50 17.68 -5.77 -7.13
C THR A 50 16.43 -6.57 -6.80
N THR A 51 16.15 -6.83 -5.52
CA THR A 51 14.91 -7.51 -5.14
C THR A 51 13.67 -6.69 -5.49
N PHE A 52 12.58 -7.37 -5.85
CA PHE A 52 11.30 -6.73 -6.14
C PHE A 52 10.85 -5.78 -5.03
N GLY A 53 11.05 -6.15 -3.76
CA GLY A 53 10.67 -5.33 -2.60
C GLY A 53 11.36 -3.96 -2.57
N ARG A 54 12.61 -3.85 -3.04
CA ARG A 54 13.35 -2.57 -3.15
C ARG A 54 13.15 -1.87 -4.50
N VAL A 55 12.97 -2.64 -5.58
CA VAL A 55 12.76 -2.11 -6.93
C VAL A 55 11.36 -1.49 -7.09
N ARG A 56 10.34 -2.03 -6.42
CA ARG A 56 8.96 -1.49 -6.47
C ARG A 56 8.87 -0.03 -5.99
N PRO A 57 9.31 0.35 -4.78
CA PRO A 57 9.25 1.75 -4.34
C PRO A 57 10.15 2.66 -5.20
N LEU A 58 11.27 2.14 -5.75
CA LEU A 58 12.05 2.89 -6.73
C LEU A 58 11.25 3.18 -8.00
N HIS A 59 10.54 2.20 -8.56
CA HIS A 59 9.67 2.42 -9.72
C HIS A 59 8.63 3.50 -9.41
N THR A 60 7.93 3.38 -8.28
CA THR A 60 6.93 4.35 -7.82
C THR A 60 7.51 5.77 -7.77
N ASN A 61 8.64 5.95 -7.09
CA ASN A 61 9.29 7.26 -6.94
C ASN A 61 9.81 7.81 -8.28
N ALA A 62 10.40 6.95 -9.12
CA ALA A 62 10.92 7.34 -10.42
C ALA A 62 9.80 7.71 -11.41
N ILE A 63 8.68 7.00 -11.43
CA ILE A 63 7.59 7.31 -12.36
C ILE A 63 6.74 8.50 -11.88
N ILE A 64 6.54 8.65 -10.57
CA ILE A 64 5.76 9.76 -10.00
C ILE A 64 6.67 10.99 -9.84
N PHE A 65 7.57 11.00 -8.87
CA PHE A 65 8.29 12.23 -8.54
C PHE A 65 9.34 12.61 -9.57
N ALA A 66 9.99 11.63 -10.25
CA ALA A 66 10.94 11.96 -11.30
C ALA A 66 10.26 12.24 -12.65
N PHE A 67 9.58 11.29 -13.27
CA PHE A 67 8.96 11.51 -14.59
C PHE A 67 7.82 12.54 -14.55
N THR A 68 6.76 12.29 -13.77
CA THR A 68 5.62 13.22 -13.76
C THR A 68 5.94 14.51 -13.03
N GLY A 69 6.75 14.49 -11.96
CA GLY A 69 7.23 15.70 -11.28
C GLY A 69 7.98 16.66 -12.23
N ASN A 70 8.94 16.14 -13.01
CA ASN A 70 9.61 16.97 -14.03
C ASN A 70 8.63 17.44 -15.12
N ALA A 71 7.62 16.64 -15.48
CA ALA A 71 6.59 17.05 -16.44
C ALA A 71 5.73 18.21 -15.92
N ILE A 72 5.36 18.18 -14.62
CA ILE A 72 4.64 19.26 -13.94
C ILE A 72 5.47 20.54 -13.98
N PHE A 73 6.75 20.49 -13.59
CA PHE A 73 7.62 21.66 -13.64
C PHE A 73 7.79 22.19 -15.07
N THR A 74 7.99 21.30 -16.05
CA THR A 74 8.03 21.67 -17.47
C THR A 74 6.77 22.45 -17.89
N GLY A 75 5.60 21.90 -17.58
CA GLY A 75 4.31 22.49 -17.90
C GLY A 75 4.08 23.82 -17.20
N ALA A 76 4.36 23.89 -15.89
CA ALA A 76 4.18 25.08 -15.07
C ALA A 76 5.12 26.21 -15.51
N TYR A 77 6.43 25.97 -15.59
CA TYR A 77 7.41 26.98 -15.99
C TYR A 77 7.16 27.52 -17.41
N TYR A 78 6.67 26.69 -18.33
CA TYR A 78 6.34 27.15 -19.69
C TYR A 78 5.04 27.96 -19.73
N SER A 79 3.97 27.41 -19.17
CA SER A 79 2.61 27.95 -19.32
C SER A 79 2.39 29.19 -18.46
N MET A 80 2.88 29.21 -17.21
CA MET A 80 2.66 30.32 -16.28
C MET A 80 3.20 31.62 -16.80
N GLN A 81 4.43 31.61 -17.35
CA GLN A 81 5.05 32.81 -17.90
C GLN A 81 4.17 33.44 -18.99
N ARG A 82 3.66 32.60 -19.90
CA ARG A 82 2.83 33.01 -21.04
C ARG A 82 1.42 33.44 -20.63
N LEU A 83 0.82 32.75 -19.66
CA LEU A 83 -0.50 33.08 -19.12
C LEU A 83 -0.48 34.38 -18.32
N LEU A 84 0.58 34.60 -17.53
CA LEU A 84 0.74 35.78 -16.68
C LEU A 84 1.38 36.98 -17.40
N LYS A 85 1.88 36.75 -18.62
CA LYS A 85 2.64 37.72 -19.43
C LYS A 85 3.79 38.34 -18.65
N THR A 86 4.58 37.49 -17.99
CA THR A 86 5.72 37.90 -17.19
C THR A 86 6.73 36.76 -17.07
N ARG A 87 8.01 37.09 -16.87
CA ARG A 87 9.03 36.08 -16.53
C ARG A 87 8.73 35.49 -15.16
N MET A 88 9.21 34.27 -14.88
CA MET A 88 9.24 33.76 -13.50
C MET A 88 9.87 34.75 -12.53
N PHE A 89 9.45 34.70 -11.25
CA PHE A 89 9.86 35.64 -10.21
C PHE A 89 11.37 35.73 -10.07
N SER A 90 12.02 34.58 -9.91
CA SER A 90 13.47 34.47 -9.71
C SER A 90 14.04 33.29 -10.48
N ASP A 91 15.00 33.57 -11.37
CA ASP A 91 15.76 32.56 -12.10
C ASP A 91 16.62 31.71 -11.15
N THR A 92 17.06 32.28 -10.02
CA THR A 92 17.79 31.54 -8.98
C THR A 92 16.89 30.49 -8.34
N LEU A 93 15.68 30.85 -7.94
CA LEU A 93 14.73 29.88 -7.38
C LEU A 93 14.33 28.82 -8.40
N SER A 94 14.24 29.17 -9.68
CA SER A 94 14.05 28.21 -10.76
C SER A 94 15.18 27.17 -10.81
N LYS A 95 16.44 27.60 -10.67
CA LYS A 95 17.61 26.69 -10.64
C LYS A 95 17.69 25.86 -9.36
N VAL A 96 17.39 26.46 -8.20
CA VAL A 96 17.30 25.74 -6.92
C VAL A 96 16.26 24.63 -7.01
N ASN A 97 15.09 24.94 -7.59
CA ASN A 97 14.06 23.92 -7.83
C ASN A 97 14.60 22.79 -8.72
N PHE A 98 15.15 23.11 -9.90
CA PHE A 98 15.65 22.08 -10.82
C PHE A 98 16.73 21.19 -10.18
N TRP A 99 17.84 21.78 -9.72
CA TRP A 99 18.95 20.98 -9.19
C TRP A 99 18.60 20.30 -7.87
N GLY A 100 17.83 20.96 -7.01
CA GLY A 100 17.32 20.35 -5.78
C GLY A 100 16.46 19.12 -6.09
N TRP A 101 15.55 19.23 -7.05
CA TRP A 101 14.70 18.11 -7.47
C TRP A 101 15.53 16.98 -8.10
N GLN A 102 16.54 17.29 -8.92
CA GLN A 102 17.44 16.27 -9.47
C GLN A 102 18.25 15.54 -8.39
N ILE A 103 18.71 16.25 -7.35
CA ILE A 103 19.42 15.66 -6.21
C ILE A 103 18.48 14.74 -5.44
N ILE A 104 17.25 15.17 -5.15
CA ILE A 104 16.24 14.33 -4.47
C ILE A 104 16.01 13.02 -5.22
N ILE A 105 15.83 13.08 -6.55
CA ILE A 105 15.62 11.88 -7.37
C ILE A 105 16.82 10.93 -7.30
N LEU A 106 18.04 11.46 -7.35
CA LEU A 106 19.25 10.66 -7.23
C LEU A 106 19.39 10.03 -5.85
N LEU A 107 19.10 10.79 -4.78
CA LEU A 107 19.09 10.27 -3.42
C LEU A 107 18.06 9.15 -3.28
N ALA A 108 16.83 9.34 -3.79
CA ALA A 108 15.80 8.31 -3.78
C ALA A 108 16.26 7.01 -4.48
N ALA A 109 16.97 7.12 -5.60
CA ALA A 109 17.52 5.95 -6.28
C ALA A 109 18.55 5.21 -5.42
N ILE A 110 19.43 5.94 -4.73
CA ILE A 110 20.47 5.36 -3.89
C ILE A 110 19.87 4.75 -2.61
N THR A 111 19.01 5.48 -1.91
CA THR A 111 18.47 5.07 -0.61
C THR A 111 17.52 3.89 -0.74
N LEU A 112 16.58 3.93 -1.68
CA LEU A 112 15.57 2.86 -1.83
C LEU A 112 16.21 1.53 -2.26
N LEU A 113 17.20 1.56 -3.17
CA LEU A 113 17.95 0.35 -3.54
C LEU A 113 18.82 -0.17 -2.37
N SER A 114 19.27 0.72 -1.49
CA SER A 114 19.99 0.35 -0.26
C SER A 114 19.07 -0.18 0.84
N GLY A 115 17.74 -0.16 0.65
CA GLY A 115 16.75 -0.60 1.64
C GLY A 115 16.42 0.45 2.69
N ILE A 116 16.86 1.70 2.50
CA ILE A 116 16.55 2.82 3.39
C ILE A 116 15.16 3.33 3.00
N THR A 117 14.15 2.94 3.77
CA THR A 117 12.75 3.26 3.51
C THR A 117 11.94 3.37 4.79
N THR A 118 10.98 4.29 4.82
CA THR A 118 9.97 4.40 5.88
C THR A 118 8.85 3.37 5.71
N SER A 119 8.80 2.62 4.61
CA SER A 119 7.70 1.73 4.16
C SER A 119 6.36 2.39 3.79
N LYS A 120 6.20 3.69 4.02
CA LYS A 120 4.98 4.43 3.68
C LYS A 120 4.87 4.64 2.16
N GLU A 121 3.83 4.11 1.53
CA GLU A 121 3.67 4.21 0.07
C GLU A 121 3.63 5.67 -0.41
N TYR A 122 4.42 5.98 -1.44
CA TYR A 122 4.63 7.33 -1.98
C TYR A 122 5.38 8.30 -1.03
N ALA A 123 5.71 7.90 0.19
CA ALA A 123 6.48 8.67 1.19
C ALA A 123 7.63 7.82 1.74
N GLU A 124 8.26 7.01 0.89
CA GLU A 124 9.23 5.99 1.31
C GLU A 124 10.57 6.58 1.77
N LEU A 125 10.86 7.85 1.47
CA LEU A 125 12.17 8.45 1.71
C LEU A 125 12.32 8.86 3.18
N GLU A 126 13.52 8.69 3.72
CA GLU A 126 13.84 9.04 5.12
C GLU A 126 13.94 10.56 5.36
N TRP A 127 13.84 10.93 6.63
CA TRP A 127 13.66 12.31 7.11
C TRP A 127 14.60 13.38 6.52
N PRO A 128 15.90 13.14 6.23
CA PRO A 128 16.74 14.20 5.65
C PRO A 128 16.29 14.57 4.24
N ILE A 129 15.79 13.59 3.48
CA ILE A 129 15.30 13.79 2.12
C ILE A 129 13.92 14.46 2.17
N ASP A 130 13.09 14.13 3.16
CA ASP A 130 11.80 14.78 3.36
C ASP A 130 11.94 16.28 3.67
N ILE A 131 12.93 16.66 4.49
CA ILE A 131 13.25 18.08 4.72
C ILE A 131 13.73 18.74 3.41
N LEU A 132 14.59 18.07 2.64
CA LEU A 132 15.08 18.58 1.37
C LEU A 132 13.93 18.78 0.36
N ILE A 133 12.99 17.84 0.28
CA ILE A 133 11.76 17.93 -0.52
C ILE A 133 10.97 19.18 -0.11
N ALA A 134 10.73 19.38 1.19
CA ALA A 134 9.99 20.54 1.68
C ALA A 134 10.66 21.86 1.26
N ILE A 135 11.99 21.98 1.40
CA ILE A 135 12.75 23.18 1.01
C ILE A 135 12.65 23.45 -0.49
N VAL A 136 12.82 22.42 -1.33
CA VAL A 136 12.77 22.54 -2.80
C VAL A 136 11.35 22.87 -3.26
N TRP A 137 10.34 22.24 -2.66
CA TRP A 137 8.93 22.47 -2.98
C TRP A 137 8.46 23.87 -2.58
N VAL A 138 8.86 24.37 -1.40
CA VAL A 138 8.61 25.75 -0.97
C VAL A 138 9.31 26.75 -1.90
N SER A 139 10.54 26.46 -2.35
CA SER A 139 11.27 27.29 -3.31
C SER A 139 10.51 27.41 -4.64
N PHE A 140 9.95 26.30 -5.15
CA PHE A 140 9.08 26.29 -6.31
C PHE A 140 7.82 27.14 -6.09
N GLY A 141 7.11 26.90 -4.98
CA GLY A 141 5.88 27.62 -4.64
C GLY A 141 6.07 29.12 -4.48
N TRP A 142 7.14 29.54 -3.81
CA TRP A 142 7.48 30.95 -3.65
C TRP A 142 7.77 31.62 -5.00
N ASN A 143 8.49 30.94 -5.89
CA ASN A 143 8.73 31.44 -7.24
C ASN A 143 7.41 31.59 -8.03
N MET A 144 6.49 30.63 -7.90
CA MET A 144 5.14 30.70 -8.48
C MET A 144 4.32 31.88 -7.92
N ILE A 145 4.23 32.02 -6.59
CA ILE A 145 3.47 33.10 -5.94
C ILE A 145 4.07 34.47 -6.28
N GLY A 146 5.39 34.62 -6.24
CA GLY A 146 6.06 35.85 -6.67
C GLY A 146 5.74 36.21 -8.12
N THR A 147 5.61 35.21 -9.00
CA THR A 147 5.25 35.41 -10.42
C THR A 147 3.80 35.88 -10.54
N LEU A 148 2.89 35.32 -9.76
CA LEU A 148 1.49 35.75 -9.67
C LEU A 148 1.35 37.18 -9.14
N ILE A 149 2.21 37.61 -8.22
CA ILE A 149 2.20 38.98 -7.68
C ILE A 149 2.62 39.97 -8.77
N LYS A 150 3.65 39.67 -9.57
CA LYS A 150 4.18 40.57 -10.61
C LYS A 150 3.54 40.44 -12.00
N ARG A 151 2.46 39.67 -12.13
CA ARG A 151 1.78 39.43 -13.42
C ARG A 151 1.23 40.72 -14.05
N ARG A 152 1.04 40.70 -15.37
CA ARG A 152 0.46 41.82 -16.14
C ARG A 152 -1.03 41.65 -16.43
N VAL A 153 -1.59 40.47 -16.19
CA VAL A 153 -3.01 40.17 -16.39
C VAL A 153 -3.78 40.24 -15.08
N GLN A 154 -5.00 40.79 -15.08
CA GLN A 154 -5.83 40.83 -13.86
C GLN A 154 -6.36 39.45 -13.49
N HIS A 155 -6.84 38.71 -14.49
CA HIS A 155 -7.39 37.36 -14.34
C HIS A 155 -6.30 36.31 -14.24
N ILE A 156 -6.49 35.32 -13.38
CA ILE A 156 -5.60 34.17 -13.25
C ILE A 156 -6.23 33.03 -14.04
N TYR A 157 -5.54 32.53 -15.05
CA TYR A 157 -6.08 31.46 -15.87
C TYR A 157 -6.22 30.16 -15.08
N VAL A 158 -7.27 29.37 -15.38
CA VAL A 158 -7.66 28.15 -14.65
C VAL A 158 -6.51 27.18 -14.45
N ALA A 159 -5.64 27.00 -15.45
CA ALA A 159 -4.45 26.14 -15.32
C ALA A 159 -3.58 26.47 -14.09
N ILE A 160 -3.48 27.76 -13.75
CA ILE A 160 -2.69 28.23 -12.62
C ILE A 160 -3.39 27.96 -11.30
N TRP A 161 -4.73 27.95 -11.26
CA TRP A 161 -5.47 27.56 -10.05
C TRP A 161 -5.09 26.13 -9.65
N PHE A 162 -5.04 25.24 -10.63
CA PHE A 162 -4.62 23.85 -10.45
C PHE A 162 -3.15 23.75 -10.01
N PHE A 163 -2.21 24.44 -10.66
CA PHE A 163 -0.80 24.43 -10.19
C PHE A 163 -0.65 24.97 -8.76
N LEU A 164 -1.41 26.02 -8.42
CA LEU A 164 -1.39 26.60 -7.08
C LEU A 164 -1.99 25.65 -6.02
N ALA A 165 -3.12 25.01 -6.32
CA ALA A 165 -3.70 24.00 -5.45
C ALA A 165 -2.77 22.80 -5.24
N SER A 166 -2.06 22.39 -6.31
CA SER A 166 -1.05 21.33 -6.24
C SER A 166 0.08 21.70 -5.27
N PHE A 167 0.62 22.92 -5.38
CA PHE A 167 1.66 23.40 -4.47
C PHE A 167 1.19 23.38 -3.00
N VAL A 168 0.02 23.96 -2.73
CA VAL A 168 -0.50 24.10 -1.36
C VAL A 168 -0.81 22.74 -0.75
N ALA A 169 -1.54 21.88 -1.46
CA ALA A 169 -1.94 20.58 -0.95
C ALA A 169 -0.72 19.68 -0.72
N VAL A 170 0.18 19.54 -1.70
CA VAL A 170 1.38 18.68 -1.54
C VAL A 170 2.24 19.15 -0.37
N ALA A 171 2.36 20.46 -0.11
CA ALA A 171 3.09 20.95 1.06
C ALA A 171 2.42 20.52 2.39
N VAL A 172 1.10 20.67 2.50
CA VAL A 172 0.33 20.24 3.69
C VAL A 172 0.43 18.73 3.89
N LEU A 173 0.29 17.96 2.82
CA LEU A 173 0.31 16.50 2.83
C LEU A 173 1.69 15.97 3.23
N HIS A 174 2.74 16.46 2.59
CA HIS A 174 4.13 16.07 2.87
C HIS A 174 4.48 16.34 4.34
N ILE A 175 4.22 17.55 4.83
CA ILE A 175 4.51 17.90 6.23
C ILE A 175 3.67 17.08 7.20
N GLY A 176 2.40 16.83 6.89
CA GLY A 176 1.50 16.08 7.78
C GLY A 176 1.86 14.60 7.90
N ASN A 177 2.26 13.94 6.82
CA ASN A 177 2.57 12.50 6.82
C ASN A 177 4.00 12.19 7.30
N SER A 178 4.96 13.08 6.99
CA SER A 178 6.38 12.93 7.30
C SER A 178 6.76 13.47 8.69
N ILE A 179 5.83 13.47 9.64
CA ILE A 179 6.17 13.76 11.04
C ILE A 179 6.73 12.47 11.66
N GLU A 180 8.01 12.50 11.96
CA GLU A 180 8.78 11.34 12.43
C GLU A 180 9.92 11.75 13.34
N ILE A 181 10.32 10.85 14.24
CA ILE A 181 11.42 11.06 15.18
C ILE A 181 12.65 10.33 14.64
N PRO A 182 13.75 11.04 14.33
CA PRO A 182 14.99 10.42 13.89
C PRO A 182 15.62 9.54 14.96
N VAL A 183 15.96 8.31 14.57
CA VAL A 183 16.85 7.42 15.32
C VAL A 183 18.30 7.71 14.90
N SER A 184 18.56 7.71 13.60
CA SER A 184 19.86 8.03 13.00
C SER A 184 19.69 8.77 11.67
N MET A 185 20.77 8.99 10.91
CA MET A 185 20.68 9.74 9.64
C MET A 185 19.77 9.06 8.60
N PHE A 186 19.66 7.73 8.64
CA PHE A 186 18.90 6.95 7.66
C PHE A 186 17.85 6.05 8.30
N LYS A 187 17.37 6.44 9.49
CA LYS A 187 16.30 5.74 10.18
C LYS A 187 15.46 6.68 11.03
N SER A 188 14.15 6.59 10.89
CA SER A 188 13.14 7.27 11.71
C SER A 188 12.02 6.31 12.14
N TYR A 189 11.19 6.78 13.07
CA TYR A 189 9.86 6.22 13.32
C TYR A 189 8.80 7.33 13.26
N THR A 190 7.71 7.06 12.54
CA THR A 190 6.60 8.02 12.42
C THR A 190 5.90 8.24 13.76
N VAL A 191 5.36 9.45 13.99
CA VAL A 191 4.67 9.77 15.25
C VAL A 191 3.29 9.13 15.39
N TYR A 192 2.74 8.60 14.30
CA TYR A 192 1.44 7.94 14.30
C TYR A 192 1.60 6.43 14.46
N ALA A 193 0.62 5.75 15.05
CA ALA A 193 0.62 4.29 15.20
C ALA A 193 -0.60 3.64 14.54
N GLY A 194 -0.42 2.42 14.01
CA GLY A 194 -1.49 1.53 13.60
C GLY A 194 -2.59 2.21 12.76
N VAL A 195 -3.81 2.27 13.31
CA VAL A 195 -4.98 2.83 12.62
C VAL A 195 -4.85 4.33 12.36
N GLN A 196 -4.24 5.10 13.29
CA GLN A 196 -4.01 6.53 13.06
C GLN A 196 -3.05 6.72 11.89
N ASP A 197 -1.97 5.94 11.89
CA ASP A 197 -0.95 6.00 10.86
C ASP A 197 -1.52 5.61 9.49
N ALA A 198 -2.37 4.57 9.44
CA ALA A 198 -3.07 4.18 8.23
C ALA A 198 -3.97 5.29 7.66
N VAL A 199 -4.71 6.00 8.52
CA VAL A 199 -5.53 7.15 8.09
C VAL A 199 -4.66 8.25 7.54
N VAL A 200 -3.62 8.68 8.27
CA VAL A 200 -2.73 9.76 7.81
C VAL A 200 -2.02 9.36 6.51
N GLN A 201 -1.58 8.11 6.41
CA GLN A 201 -0.91 7.59 5.23
C GLN A 201 -1.82 7.56 4.00
N TRP A 202 -3.10 7.20 4.12
CA TRP A 202 -4.00 7.19 2.95
C TRP A 202 -4.70 8.52 2.70
N TRP A 203 -4.85 9.37 3.72
CA TRP A 203 -5.06 10.80 3.52
C TRP A 203 -3.93 11.38 2.67
N TYR A 204 -2.67 11.05 2.96
CA TYR A 204 -1.53 11.43 2.15
C TYR A 204 -1.54 10.78 0.77
N GLY A 205 -1.56 9.46 0.69
CA GLY A 205 -1.35 8.70 -0.55
C GLY A 205 -2.44 8.95 -1.59
N HIS A 206 -3.70 9.01 -1.16
CA HIS A 206 -4.81 9.36 -2.06
C HIS A 206 -4.67 10.79 -2.58
N ASN A 207 -4.34 11.73 -1.68
CA ASN A 207 -4.19 13.13 -2.06
C ASN A 207 -2.86 13.44 -2.78
N ALA A 208 -1.85 12.58 -2.69
CA ALA A 208 -0.68 12.62 -3.54
C ALA A 208 -1.10 12.36 -4.99
N VAL A 209 -1.91 11.34 -5.26
CA VAL A 209 -2.50 11.13 -6.59
C VAL A 209 -3.38 12.32 -7.00
N ALA A 210 -4.18 12.86 -6.08
CA ALA A 210 -5.03 14.03 -6.34
C ALA A 210 -4.27 15.29 -6.76
N PHE A 211 -3.28 15.68 -5.98
CA PHE A 211 -2.64 17.00 -6.06
C PHE A 211 -1.28 16.94 -6.72
N PHE A 212 -0.74 15.77 -6.99
CA PHE A 212 0.46 15.56 -7.80
C PHE A 212 0.13 14.96 -9.18
N LEU A 213 -0.80 14.00 -9.28
CA LEU A 213 -1.09 13.32 -10.55
C LEU A 213 -2.36 13.80 -11.26
N THR A 214 -3.34 14.34 -10.54
CA THR A 214 -4.58 14.84 -11.16
C THR A 214 -4.54 16.35 -11.37
N THR A 215 -4.42 17.10 -10.28
CA THR A 215 -4.55 18.57 -10.25
C THR A 215 -3.56 19.27 -11.20
N PRO A 216 -2.23 19.07 -11.13
CA PRO A 216 -1.32 19.81 -12.01
C PRO A 216 -1.41 19.32 -13.46
N PHE A 217 -1.83 18.08 -13.69
CA PHE A 217 -2.12 17.57 -15.03
C PHE A 217 -3.41 18.15 -15.62
N LEU A 218 -4.41 18.47 -14.81
CA LEU A 218 -5.53 19.34 -15.24
C LEU A 218 -4.99 20.72 -15.61
N GLY A 219 -4.01 21.25 -14.88
CA GLY A 219 -3.28 22.47 -15.26
C GLY A 219 -2.61 22.37 -16.64
N ILE A 220 -1.89 21.28 -16.89
CA ILE A 220 -1.30 20.96 -18.20
C ILE A 220 -2.39 20.85 -19.27
N MET A 221 -3.47 20.11 -19.02
CA MET A 221 -4.61 19.97 -19.93
C MET A 221 -5.19 21.35 -20.29
N TYR A 222 -5.49 22.18 -19.30
CA TYR A 222 -6.09 23.51 -19.49
C TYR A 222 -5.22 24.44 -20.34
N TYR A 223 -3.90 24.26 -20.35
CA TYR A 223 -3.03 25.05 -21.22
C TYR A 223 -2.80 24.37 -22.58
N PHE A 224 -2.30 23.14 -22.58
CA PHE A 224 -1.74 22.51 -23.77
C PHE A 224 -2.81 21.95 -24.71
N LEU A 225 -3.91 21.38 -24.20
CA LEU A 225 -4.97 20.82 -25.05
C LEU A 225 -5.67 21.93 -25.86
N PRO A 226 -6.16 23.04 -25.27
CA PRO A 226 -6.77 24.12 -26.05
C PRO A 226 -5.79 24.78 -27.02
N LYS A 227 -4.49 24.85 -26.65
CA LYS A 227 -3.45 25.40 -27.52
C LYS A 227 -3.09 24.49 -28.69
N ALA A 228 -3.04 23.18 -28.49
CA ALA A 228 -2.86 22.21 -29.56
C ALA A 228 -4.09 22.14 -30.46
N ALA A 229 -5.28 22.20 -29.87
CA ALA A 229 -6.53 22.26 -30.58
C ALA A 229 -6.79 23.62 -31.24
N ASN A 230 -6.09 24.69 -30.89
CA ASN A 230 -6.45 26.05 -31.32
C ASN A 230 -7.96 26.35 -31.15
N ARG A 231 -8.50 26.01 -29.98
CA ARG A 231 -9.90 26.23 -29.62
C ARG A 231 -9.98 26.91 -28.24
N PRO A 232 -10.99 27.74 -27.99
CA PRO A 232 -11.23 28.26 -26.65
C PRO A 232 -11.68 27.13 -25.73
N VAL A 233 -11.35 27.23 -24.43
CA VAL A 233 -11.87 26.31 -23.41
C VAL A 233 -13.39 26.35 -23.42
N TYR A 234 -14.01 25.16 -23.33
CA TYR A 234 -15.46 24.99 -23.43
C TYR A 234 -16.25 25.83 -22.41
N SER A 235 -16.05 25.63 -21.10
CA SER A 235 -16.88 26.30 -20.08
C SER A 235 -16.08 26.82 -18.88
N TYR A 236 -16.00 28.15 -18.77
CA TYR A 236 -15.41 28.82 -17.61
C TYR A 236 -16.24 28.59 -16.32
N ARG A 237 -17.57 28.53 -16.41
CA ARG A 237 -18.40 28.23 -15.22
C ARG A 237 -18.15 26.81 -14.71
N LEU A 238 -18.05 25.84 -15.62
CA LEU A 238 -17.69 24.48 -15.25
C LEU A 238 -16.29 24.47 -14.63
N SER A 239 -15.33 25.23 -15.21
CA SER A 239 -13.98 25.43 -14.67
C SER A 239 -13.98 25.84 -13.19
N ILE A 240 -14.84 26.79 -12.80
CA ILE A 240 -14.99 27.21 -11.40
C ILE A 240 -15.56 26.09 -10.54
N VAL A 241 -16.70 25.52 -10.94
CA VAL A 241 -17.42 24.53 -10.14
C VAL A 241 -16.52 23.33 -9.90
N HIS A 242 -15.96 22.75 -10.96
CA HIS A 242 -15.16 21.55 -10.84
C HIS A 242 -13.84 21.82 -10.12
N PHE A 243 -13.23 23.01 -10.23
CA PHE A 243 -12.02 23.32 -9.45
C PHE A 243 -12.29 23.29 -7.94
N TRP A 244 -13.28 24.06 -7.48
CA TRP A 244 -13.54 24.19 -6.03
C TRP A 244 -14.09 22.90 -5.42
N SER A 245 -15.01 22.22 -6.10
CA SER A 245 -15.53 20.96 -5.58
C SER A 245 -14.49 19.83 -5.66
N LEU A 246 -13.61 19.80 -6.67
CA LEU A 246 -12.54 18.81 -6.74
C LEU A 246 -11.58 18.96 -5.56
N ILE A 247 -10.97 20.14 -5.37
CA ILE A 247 -9.94 20.31 -4.34
C ILE A 247 -10.47 20.15 -2.92
N PHE A 248 -11.77 20.41 -2.71
CA PHE A 248 -12.39 20.23 -1.40
C PHE A 248 -12.74 18.76 -1.15
N ILE A 249 -13.40 18.09 -2.10
CA ILE A 249 -13.91 16.72 -1.92
C ILE A 249 -12.78 15.69 -1.92
N TYR A 250 -11.72 15.90 -2.70
CA TYR A 250 -10.60 14.94 -2.78
C TYR A 250 -9.95 14.67 -1.42
N MET A 251 -9.90 15.69 -0.56
CA MET A 251 -9.27 15.61 0.77
C MET A 251 -9.90 14.58 1.70
N TRP A 252 -11.08 14.05 1.38
CA TRP A 252 -11.88 13.14 2.21
C TRP A 252 -11.86 11.68 1.73
N ALA A 253 -11.25 11.41 0.58
CA ALA A 253 -11.36 10.11 -0.08
C ALA A 253 -10.29 9.11 0.37
N GLY A 254 -9.37 9.50 1.28
CA GLY A 254 -8.36 8.62 1.88
C GLY A 254 -8.90 7.29 2.41
N PRO A 255 -10.01 7.25 3.18
CA PRO A 255 -10.49 6.02 3.81
C PRO A 255 -10.97 4.94 2.85
N HIS A 256 -11.16 5.23 1.55
CA HIS A 256 -11.51 4.19 0.59
C HIS A 256 -10.40 3.16 0.37
N HIS A 257 -9.17 3.46 0.79
CA HIS A 257 -8.05 2.52 0.76
C HIS A 257 -8.09 1.53 1.93
N LEU A 258 -8.97 1.77 2.91
CA LEU A 258 -9.00 1.09 4.21
C LEU A 258 -10.33 0.37 4.48
N LEU A 259 -11.10 0.11 3.43
CA LEU A 259 -12.40 -0.54 3.55
C LEU A 259 -12.24 -2.00 3.98
N TYR A 260 -13.07 -2.43 4.94
CA TYR A 260 -13.01 -3.76 5.57
C TYR A 260 -11.66 -4.11 6.22
N GLN A 261 -10.85 -3.10 6.54
CA GLN A 261 -9.68 -3.29 7.39
C GLN A 261 -10.03 -2.91 8.83
N ALA A 262 -9.01 -2.70 9.67
CA ALA A 262 -9.23 -2.31 11.06
C ALA A 262 -9.79 -0.89 11.22
N LEU A 263 -9.92 -0.06 10.18
CA LEU A 263 -10.42 1.32 10.31
C LEU A 263 -11.86 1.39 10.87
N PRO A 264 -12.24 2.37 11.72
CA PRO A 264 -13.61 2.55 12.17
C PRO A 264 -14.61 2.73 11.01
N ASP A 265 -15.80 2.16 11.18
CA ASP A 265 -16.82 2.14 10.11
C ASP A 265 -17.31 3.52 9.68
N TRP A 266 -17.35 4.49 10.60
CA TRP A 266 -17.76 5.86 10.28
C TRP A 266 -16.77 6.51 9.29
N ALA A 267 -15.46 6.29 9.49
CA ALA A 267 -14.42 6.84 8.63
C ALA A 267 -14.44 6.17 7.25
N GLN A 268 -14.59 4.83 7.21
CA GLN A 268 -14.80 4.09 5.97
C GLN A 268 -16.00 4.63 5.18
N THR A 269 -17.12 4.87 5.86
CA THR A 269 -18.36 5.37 5.24
C THR A 269 -18.21 6.76 4.66
N LEU A 270 -17.51 7.67 5.36
CA LEU A 270 -17.18 8.99 4.81
C LEU A 270 -16.34 8.89 3.55
N GLY A 271 -15.30 8.04 3.56
CA GLY A 271 -14.48 7.79 2.38
C GLY A 271 -15.29 7.33 1.17
N VAL A 272 -16.26 6.43 1.37
CA VAL A 272 -17.17 5.95 0.29
C VAL A 272 -18.00 7.12 -0.25
N ILE A 273 -18.69 7.86 0.63
CA ILE A 273 -19.60 8.95 0.23
C ILE A 273 -18.86 10.01 -0.57
N PHE A 274 -17.73 10.51 -0.06
CA PHE A 274 -16.98 11.55 -0.74
C PHE A 274 -16.32 11.05 -2.02
N SER A 275 -15.92 9.78 -2.10
CA SER A 275 -15.40 9.19 -3.34
C SER A 275 -16.47 9.12 -4.44
N ILE A 276 -17.72 8.79 -4.11
CA ILE A 276 -18.83 8.85 -5.08
C ILE A 276 -19.08 10.30 -5.52
N MET A 277 -19.13 11.23 -4.56
CA MET A 277 -19.31 12.66 -4.86
C MET A 277 -18.19 13.21 -5.76
N LEU A 278 -16.97 12.66 -5.65
CA LEU A 278 -15.79 13.06 -6.42
C LEU A 278 -15.93 12.78 -7.93
N LEU A 279 -16.85 11.91 -8.34
CA LEU A 279 -17.12 11.62 -9.75
C LEU A 279 -17.47 12.90 -10.54
N ALA A 280 -18.41 13.70 -10.00
CA ALA A 280 -18.91 14.89 -10.67
C ALA A 280 -17.84 15.98 -10.93
N PRO A 281 -17.03 16.43 -9.93
CA PRO A 281 -15.93 17.35 -10.20
C PRO A 281 -14.87 16.77 -11.13
N SER A 282 -14.56 15.47 -11.02
CA SER A 282 -13.55 14.84 -11.86
C SER A 282 -13.99 14.84 -13.32
N TRP A 283 -15.22 14.40 -13.60
CA TRP A 283 -15.78 14.46 -14.94
C TRP A 283 -15.98 15.89 -15.45
N GLY A 284 -16.14 16.88 -14.57
CA GLY A 284 -16.07 18.29 -14.95
C GLY A 284 -14.77 18.68 -15.65
N GLY A 285 -13.64 18.08 -15.24
CA GLY A 285 -12.35 18.20 -15.93
C GLY A 285 -12.34 17.51 -17.30
N MET A 286 -12.80 16.25 -17.35
CA MET A 286 -12.89 15.47 -18.59
C MET A 286 -13.77 16.17 -19.64
N MET A 287 -14.96 16.61 -19.23
CA MET A 287 -15.91 17.31 -20.08
C MET A 287 -15.32 18.62 -20.62
N ASN A 288 -14.67 19.42 -19.77
CA ASN A 288 -13.99 20.64 -20.25
C ASN A 288 -12.88 20.32 -21.26
N GLY A 289 -12.11 19.26 -21.04
CA GLY A 289 -11.09 18.81 -21.98
C GLY A 289 -11.68 18.38 -23.33
N LEU A 290 -12.57 17.38 -23.34
CA LEU A 290 -13.11 16.80 -24.57
C LEU A 290 -14.05 17.75 -25.32
N LEU A 291 -14.90 18.51 -24.63
CA LEU A 291 -15.81 19.45 -25.29
C LEU A 291 -15.08 20.68 -25.85
N THR A 292 -13.86 20.97 -25.41
CA THR A 292 -12.99 21.99 -26.06
C THR A 292 -12.62 21.57 -27.50
N LEU A 293 -12.66 20.27 -27.81
CA LEU A 293 -12.44 19.76 -29.17
C LEU A 293 -13.68 19.80 -30.05
N ARG A 294 -14.82 20.34 -29.58
CA ARG A 294 -16.02 20.47 -30.40
C ARG A 294 -15.70 21.28 -31.68
N GLY A 295 -15.99 20.67 -32.83
CA GLY A 295 -15.65 21.22 -34.14
C GLY A 295 -14.16 21.10 -34.53
N ALA A 296 -13.37 20.29 -33.83
CA ALA A 296 -11.96 20.02 -34.11
C ALA A 296 -11.62 18.51 -34.09
N TRP A 297 -12.64 17.64 -34.00
CA TRP A 297 -12.49 16.18 -33.94
C TRP A 297 -11.88 15.58 -35.21
N ASP A 298 -12.13 16.20 -36.35
CA ASP A 298 -11.51 15.88 -37.64
C ASP A 298 -9.98 15.87 -37.56
N ARG A 299 -9.39 16.83 -36.84
CA ARG A 299 -7.93 16.94 -36.68
C ARG A 299 -7.32 15.88 -35.76
N VAL A 300 -8.12 15.22 -34.92
CA VAL A 300 -7.63 14.15 -34.04
C VAL A 300 -7.15 12.97 -34.87
N ARG A 301 -7.77 12.69 -36.02
CA ARG A 301 -7.32 11.62 -36.93
C ARG A 301 -5.89 11.85 -37.42
N ASP A 302 -5.55 13.10 -37.70
CA ASP A 302 -4.35 13.47 -38.44
C ASP A 302 -3.19 13.93 -37.52
N SER A 303 -3.50 14.42 -36.31
CA SER A 303 -2.49 14.88 -35.34
C SER A 303 -2.24 13.88 -34.22
N ALA A 304 -1.01 13.38 -34.11
CA ALA A 304 -0.57 12.52 -33.02
C ALA A 304 -0.67 13.22 -31.65
N ILE A 305 -0.32 14.51 -31.60
CA ILE A 305 -0.44 15.35 -30.39
C ILE A 305 -1.87 15.33 -29.86
N LEU A 306 -2.87 15.54 -30.73
CA LEU A 306 -4.28 15.52 -30.32
C LEU A 306 -4.75 14.13 -29.92
N LYS A 307 -4.26 13.06 -30.55
CA LYS A 307 -4.55 11.68 -30.12
C LYS A 307 -4.10 11.42 -28.69
N PHE A 308 -2.85 11.80 -28.36
CA PHE A 308 -2.33 11.68 -27.00
C PHE A 308 -3.20 12.45 -25.98
N PHE A 309 -3.56 13.70 -26.28
CA PHE A 309 -4.42 14.48 -25.38
C PHE A 309 -5.83 13.89 -25.25
N VAL A 310 -6.45 13.46 -26.35
CA VAL A 310 -7.79 12.84 -26.32
C VAL A 310 -7.79 11.57 -25.48
N VAL A 311 -6.88 10.64 -25.77
CA VAL A 311 -6.83 9.38 -25.02
C VAL A 311 -6.39 9.61 -23.58
N GLY A 312 -5.51 10.58 -23.32
CA GLY A 312 -5.15 10.97 -21.96
C GLY A 312 -6.36 11.45 -21.17
N VAL A 313 -7.16 12.37 -21.71
CA VAL A 313 -8.38 12.86 -21.04
C VAL A 313 -9.45 11.76 -20.92
N THR A 314 -9.54 10.85 -21.88
CA THR A 314 -10.43 9.68 -21.78
C THR A 314 -9.99 8.71 -20.68
N ALA A 315 -8.69 8.42 -20.56
CA ALA A 315 -8.15 7.58 -19.49
C ALA A 315 -8.33 8.23 -18.12
N TYR A 316 -8.25 9.56 -18.04
CA TYR A 316 -8.64 10.32 -16.85
C TYR A 316 -10.12 10.13 -16.52
N GLY A 317 -11.01 10.28 -17.50
CA GLY A 317 -12.45 10.03 -17.31
C GLY A 317 -12.77 8.60 -16.85
N MET A 318 -12.10 7.61 -17.43
CA MET A 318 -12.25 6.20 -17.08
C MET A 318 -11.74 5.91 -15.67
N SER A 319 -10.51 6.30 -15.34
CA SER A 319 -9.95 6.07 -14.00
C SER A 319 -10.72 6.83 -12.92
N THR A 320 -11.18 8.06 -13.20
CA THR A 320 -12.01 8.82 -12.24
C THR A 320 -13.48 8.41 -12.20
N PHE A 321 -13.90 7.46 -13.04
CA PHE A 321 -15.14 6.70 -12.87
C PHE A 321 -14.90 5.41 -12.10
N GLU A 322 -13.86 4.67 -12.49
CA GLU A 322 -13.45 3.43 -11.85
C GLU A 322 -13.12 3.65 -10.37
N GLY A 323 -12.34 4.67 -10.01
CA GLY A 323 -11.98 4.96 -8.61
C GLY A 323 -13.20 5.06 -7.67
N PRO A 324 -14.20 5.91 -7.97
CA PRO A 324 -15.47 5.93 -7.24
C PRO A 324 -16.17 4.57 -7.17
N MET A 325 -16.14 3.75 -8.23
CA MET A 325 -16.70 2.40 -8.18
C MET A 325 -15.92 1.49 -7.24
N LEU A 326 -14.58 1.52 -7.28
CA LEU A 326 -13.70 0.75 -6.38
C LEU A 326 -13.80 1.21 -4.91
N SER A 327 -14.32 2.41 -4.66
CA SER A 327 -14.60 2.92 -3.32
C SER A 327 -15.90 2.37 -2.72
N LEU A 328 -16.79 1.77 -3.51
CA LEU A 328 -17.98 1.12 -2.97
C LEU A 328 -17.55 -0.12 -2.20
N LYS A 329 -17.95 -0.24 -0.92
CA LYS A 329 -17.61 -1.39 -0.08
C LYS A 329 -17.80 -2.73 -0.83
N THR A 330 -18.94 -2.95 -1.47
CA THR A 330 -19.20 -4.21 -2.22
C THR A 330 -18.20 -4.49 -3.34
N VAL A 331 -17.78 -3.45 -4.08
CA VAL A 331 -16.79 -3.60 -5.16
C VAL A 331 -15.38 -3.72 -4.59
N ASN A 332 -15.07 -2.96 -3.55
CA ASN A 332 -13.80 -3.03 -2.82
C ASN A 332 -13.53 -4.41 -2.22
N ALA A 333 -14.58 -5.09 -1.75
CA ALA A 333 -14.50 -6.47 -1.28
C ALA A 333 -13.99 -7.45 -2.38
N LEU A 334 -13.96 -7.03 -3.65
CA LEU A 334 -13.41 -7.75 -4.79
C LEU A 334 -12.08 -7.13 -5.25
N SER A 335 -12.01 -5.81 -5.40
CA SER A 335 -10.83 -5.13 -5.97
C SER A 335 -9.66 -4.97 -5.00
N HIS A 336 -9.92 -4.92 -3.69
CA HIS A 336 -8.88 -4.66 -2.71
C HIS A 336 -7.96 -5.86 -2.54
N PHE A 337 -6.67 -5.58 -2.44
CA PHE A 337 -5.54 -6.53 -2.52
C PHE A 337 -5.32 -7.25 -3.85
N THR A 338 -6.21 -7.12 -4.84
CA THR A 338 -6.06 -7.77 -6.16
C THR A 338 -5.31 -6.90 -7.17
N ASP A 339 -5.01 -7.48 -8.33
CA ASP A 339 -4.41 -6.77 -9.47
C ASP A 339 -5.34 -5.71 -10.11
N TRP A 340 -6.60 -5.59 -9.67
CA TRP A 340 -7.50 -4.50 -10.11
C TRP A 340 -6.92 -3.14 -9.71
N THR A 341 -6.44 -3.02 -8.47
CA THR A 341 -5.82 -1.78 -7.99
C THR A 341 -4.63 -1.38 -8.86
N ILE A 342 -3.83 -2.35 -9.32
CA ILE A 342 -2.70 -2.09 -10.21
C ILE A 342 -3.17 -1.69 -11.61
N ALA A 343 -4.21 -2.32 -12.15
CA ALA A 343 -4.81 -1.95 -13.43
C ALA A 343 -5.33 -0.49 -13.39
N HIS A 344 -6.09 -0.15 -12.35
CA HIS A 344 -6.62 1.19 -12.11
C HIS A 344 -5.51 2.26 -12.09
N VAL A 345 -4.47 2.01 -11.28
CA VAL A 345 -3.31 2.90 -11.17
C VAL A 345 -2.62 3.09 -12.52
N HIS A 346 -2.47 2.03 -13.33
CA HIS A 346 -1.77 2.12 -14.60
C HIS A 346 -2.61 2.71 -15.74
N ILE A 347 -3.94 2.59 -15.71
CA ILE A 347 -4.81 3.36 -16.64
C ILE A 347 -4.64 4.86 -16.37
N GLY A 348 -4.61 5.28 -15.09
CA GLY A 348 -4.30 6.67 -14.72
C GLY A 348 -2.86 7.06 -15.09
N GLY A 349 -1.87 6.26 -14.69
CA GLY A 349 -0.45 6.58 -14.89
C GLY A 349 -0.01 6.54 -16.35
N MET A 350 -0.31 5.47 -17.09
CA MET A 350 0.08 5.32 -18.49
C MET A 350 -0.82 6.14 -19.43
N GLY A 351 -2.13 6.11 -19.19
CA GLY A 351 -3.11 6.79 -20.02
C GLY A 351 -3.15 8.28 -19.74
N TRP A 352 -3.56 8.68 -18.54
CA TRP A 352 -3.67 10.11 -18.20
C TRP A 352 -2.30 10.79 -18.09
N ASN A 353 -1.47 10.43 -17.11
CA ASN A 353 -0.22 11.16 -16.87
C ASN A 353 0.79 11.00 -18.00
N GLY A 354 0.98 9.77 -18.48
CA GLY A 354 1.90 9.44 -19.57
C GLY A 354 1.51 10.14 -20.87
N PHE A 355 0.29 9.94 -21.37
CA PHE A 355 -0.09 10.53 -22.66
C PHE A 355 -0.25 12.04 -22.62
N MET A 356 -0.71 12.63 -21.51
CA MET A 356 -0.69 14.09 -21.36
C MET A 356 0.75 14.62 -21.43
N THR A 357 1.71 13.94 -20.81
CA THR A 357 3.13 14.32 -20.86
C THR A 357 3.70 14.17 -22.27
N PHE A 358 3.45 13.06 -22.96
CA PHE A 358 3.92 12.85 -24.33
C PHE A 358 3.32 13.87 -25.29
N GLY A 359 2.01 14.10 -25.22
CA GLY A 359 1.32 15.13 -26.00
C GLY A 359 1.88 16.52 -25.74
N MET A 360 2.11 16.88 -24.46
CA MET A 360 2.75 18.13 -24.07
C MET A 360 4.13 18.27 -24.69
N LEU A 361 5.00 17.26 -24.58
CA LEU A 361 6.38 17.32 -25.07
C LEU A 361 6.45 17.38 -26.61
N TYR A 362 5.64 16.58 -27.33
CA TYR A 362 5.55 16.65 -28.78
C TYR A 362 5.03 18.00 -29.28
N TRP A 363 4.15 18.66 -28.51
CA TRP A 363 3.69 20.01 -28.83
C TRP A 363 4.73 21.08 -28.48
N LEU A 364 5.36 20.95 -27.31
CA LEU A 364 6.22 21.96 -26.70
C LEU A 364 7.59 22.04 -27.37
N ILE A 365 8.27 20.91 -27.57
CA ILE A 365 9.66 20.89 -28.01
C ILE A 365 9.85 21.58 -29.37
N PRO A 366 9.08 21.30 -30.43
CA PRO A 366 9.24 22.00 -31.70
C PRO A 366 9.09 23.52 -31.55
N ARG A 367 8.18 23.98 -30.69
CA ARG A 367 7.96 25.40 -30.40
C ARG A 367 9.11 26.03 -29.62
N LEU A 368 9.65 25.29 -28.66
CA LEU A 368 10.78 25.73 -27.85
C LEU A 368 12.06 25.91 -28.70
N PHE A 369 12.23 25.07 -29.72
CA PHE A 369 13.38 25.10 -30.64
C PHE A 369 13.06 25.78 -31.98
N ASN A 370 11.94 26.52 -32.07
CA ASN A 370 11.51 27.24 -33.26
C ASN A 370 11.63 26.44 -34.58
N THR A 371 11.12 25.21 -34.55
CA THR A 371 11.23 24.25 -35.66
C THR A 371 9.95 23.41 -35.78
N LYS A 372 9.92 22.49 -36.74
CA LYS A 372 8.84 21.51 -36.90
C LYS A 372 9.25 20.19 -36.27
N LEU A 373 8.28 19.42 -35.78
CA LEU A 373 8.54 18.06 -35.31
C LEU A 373 9.14 17.24 -36.46
N HIS A 374 10.21 16.51 -36.18
CA HIS A 374 10.95 15.77 -37.20
C HIS A 374 10.08 14.73 -37.92
N SER A 375 9.26 13.96 -37.19
CA SER A 375 8.36 12.98 -37.77
C SER A 375 7.04 12.87 -37.01
N GLU A 376 5.95 13.32 -37.64
CA GLU A 376 4.58 13.09 -37.15
C GLU A 376 4.22 11.59 -37.22
N LYS A 377 4.72 10.87 -38.23
CA LYS A 377 4.51 9.42 -38.37
C LYS A 377 5.09 8.65 -37.19
N ALA A 378 6.30 9.00 -36.73
CA ALA A 378 6.91 8.37 -35.56
C ALA A 378 6.14 8.70 -34.26
N ALA A 379 5.64 9.93 -34.11
CA ALA A 379 4.78 10.28 -32.98
C ALA A 379 3.44 9.51 -32.99
N ASN A 380 2.85 9.31 -34.17
CA ASN A 380 1.64 8.50 -34.34
C ASN A 380 1.91 7.01 -34.06
N MET A 381 3.08 6.49 -34.46
CA MET A 381 3.49 5.12 -34.14
C MET A 381 3.70 4.94 -32.63
N HIS A 382 4.36 5.89 -31.95
CA HIS A 382 4.47 5.91 -30.49
C HIS A 382 3.07 5.88 -29.85
N PHE A 383 2.13 6.71 -30.31
CA PHE A 383 0.76 6.69 -29.80
C PHE A 383 0.10 5.30 -29.88
N TRP A 384 0.18 4.63 -31.03
CA TRP A 384 -0.44 3.30 -31.20
C TRP A 384 0.24 2.22 -30.38
N ILE A 385 1.57 2.18 -30.38
CA ILE A 385 2.35 1.23 -29.58
C ILE A 385 2.06 1.44 -28.08
N GLY A 386 2.04 2.70 -27.62
CA GLY A 386 1.71 3.03 -26.24
C GLY A 386 0.28 2.67 -25.87
N THR A 387 -0.70 2.92 -26.76
CA THR A 387 -2.11 2.59 -26.52
C THR A 387 -2.30 1.07 -26.45
N PHE A 388 -1.71 0.34 -27.38
CA PHE A 388 -1.71 -1.12 -27.37
C PHE A 388 -1.02 -1.67 -26.11
N GLY A 389 0.15 -1.15 -25.75
CA GLY A 389 0.87 -1.53 -24.54
C GLY A 389 0.05 -1.31 -23.27
N MET A 390 -0.61 -0.15 -23.13
CA MET A 390 -1.49 0.16 -21.99
C MET A 390 -2.67 -0.81 -21.88
N LEU A 391 -3.32 -1.16 -23.00
CA LEU A 391 -4.43 -2.11 -23.02
C LEU A 391 -3.96 -3.53 -22.69
N LEU A 392 -2.83 -3.95 -23.29
CA LEU A 392 -2.19 -5.24 -23.02
C LEU A 392 -1.67 -5.34 -21.59
N TYR A 393 -1.42 -4.20 -20.93
CA TYR A 393 -1.09 -4.15 -19.51
C TYR A 393 -2.34 -4.30 -18.64
N SER A 394 -3.37 -3.50 -18.89
CA SER A 394 -4.47 -3.31 -17.92
C SER A 394 -5.56 -4.37 -18.04
N VAL A 395 -5.92 -4.78 -19.27
CA VAL A 395 -6.99 -5.76 -19.50
C VAL A 395 -6.68 -7.12 -18.84
N PRO A 396 -5.47 -7.70 -18.98
CA PRO A 396 -5.15 -8.95 -18.29
C PRO A 396 -5.17 -8.83 -16.77
N LEU A 397 -4.89 -7.65 -16.21
CA LEU A 397 -4.93 -7.44 -14.76
C LEU A 397 -6.35 -7.32 -14.22
N TYR A 398 -7.29 -6.77 -14.99
CA TYR A 398 -8.71 -6.90 -14.65
C TYR A 398 -9.13 -8.37 -14.59
N TRP A 399 -8.71 -9.18 -15.56
CA TRP A 399 -9.00 -10.60 -15.57
C TRP A 399 -8.33 -11.34 -14.39
N ALA A 400 -7.06 -11.02 -14.10
CA ALA A 400 -6.35 -11.54 -12.94
C ALA A 400 -7.08 -11.23 -11.63
N ALA A 401 -7.66 -10.03 -11.49
CA ALA A 401 -8.41 -9.64 -10.31
C ALA A 401 -9.69 -10.43 -10.10
N PHE A 402 -10.45 -10.68 -11.18
CA PHE A 402 -11.62 -11.56 -11.11
C PHE A 402 -11.22 -12.98 -10.74
N THR A 403 -10.17 -13.53 -11.37
CA THR A 403 -9.64 -14.85 -11.02
C THR A 403 -9.21 -14.92 -9.55
N GLN A 404 -8.45 -13.92 -9.06
CA GLN A 404 -8.05 -13.82 -7.66
C GLN A 404 -9.25 -13.84 -6.73
N THR A 405 -10.23 -12.99 -7.00
CA THR A 405 -11.42 -12.87 -6.15
C THR A 405 -12.25 -14.14 -6.12
N LEU A 406 -12.49 -14.76 -7.27
CA LEU A 406 -13.29 -15.98 -7.38
C LEU A 406 -12.60 -17.11 -6.62
N MET A 407 -11.31 -17.35 -6.87
CA MET A 407 -10.56 -18.41 -6.18
C MET A 407 -10.44 -18.15 -4.67
N TRP A 408 -10.22 -16.91 -4.25
CA TRP A 408 -10.11 -16.59 -2.82
C TRP A 408 -11.40 -16.83 -2.06
N LYS A 409 -12.56 -16.66 -2.70
CA LYS A 409 -13.89 -16.73 -2.09
C LYS A 409 -14.62 -18.06 -2.34
N GLU A 410 -14.06 -18.96 -3.12
CA GLU A 410 -14.72 -20.20 -3.49
C GLU A 410 -14.69 -21.22 -2.34
N PHE A 411 -15.88 -21.76 -2.05
CA PHE A 411 -16.07 -22.83 -1.08
C PHE A 411 -16.63 -24.07 -1.79
N THR A 412 -16.19 -25.25 -1.37
CA THR A 412 -16.78 -26.53 -1.78
C THR A 412 -18.19 -26.68 -1.20
N ASP A 413 -18.98 -27.62 -1.73
CA ASP A 413 -20.32 -27.93 -1.21
C ASP A 413 -20.28 -28.36 0.27
N SER A 414 -19.16 -28.94 0.72
CA SER A 414 -18.90 -29.29 2.12
C SER A 414 -18.51 -28.10 3.01
N GLY A 415 -18.40 -26.90 2.45
CA GLY A 415 -18.13 -25.67 3.19
C GLY A 415 -16.66 -25.37 3.47
N PHE A 416 -15.71 -26.07 2.83
CA PHE A 416 -14.27 -25.78 2.93
C PHE A 416 -13.81 -24.85 1.80
N LEU A 417 -12.73 -24.11 2.00
CA LEU A 417 -12.12 -23.32 0.90
C LEU A 417 -11.68 -24.26 -0.22
N ALA A 418 -12.09 -23.97 -1.46
CA ALA A 418 -11.69 -24.75 -2.63
C ALA A 418 -10.20 -24.59 -2.93
N TYR A 419 -9.66 -23.39 -2.69
CA TYR A 419 -8.25 -23.06 -2.88
C TYR A 419 -7.66 -22.55 -1.57
N PRO A 420 -7.34 -23.41 -0.58
CA PRO A 420 -6.83 -22.97 0.72
C PRO A 420 -5.38 -22.44 0.64
N ASP A 421 -4.58 -22.93 -0.30
CA ASP A 421 -3.24 -22.40 -0.57
C ASP A 421 -3.33 -21.11 -1.40
N PHE A 422 -2.63 -20.07 -0.97
CA PHE A 422 -2.55 -18.82 -1.72
C PHE A 422 -1.80 -18.99 -3.05
N LEU A 423 -0.85 -19.94 -3.11
CA LEU A 423 -0.02 -20.18 -4.28
C LEU A 423 -0.83 -20.66 -5.49
N ASP A 424 -1.94 -21.37 -5.27
CA ASP A 424 -2.85 -21.80 -6.34
C ASP A 424 -3.32 -20.61 -7.18
N THR A 425 -3.72 -19.52 -6.51
CA THR A 425 -4.14 -18.30 -7.21
C THR A 425 -2.99 -17.62 -7.93
N VAL A 426 -1.82 -17.51 -7.29
CA VAL A 426 -0.64 -16.87 -7.89
C VAL A 426 -0.20 -17.60 -9.16
N THR A 427 -0.21 -18.93 -9.13
CA THR A 427 0.17 -19.76 -10.26
C THR A 427 -0.86 -19.69 -11.40
N GLN A 428 -2.15 -19.63 -11.07
CA GLN A 428 -3.23 -19.47 -12.04
C GLN A 428 -3.14 -18.15 -12.82
N ILE A 429 -2.72 -17.05 -12.17
CA ILE A 429 -2.65 -15.72 -12.81
C ILE A 429 -1.30 -15.41 -13.48
N MET A 430 -0.36 -16.35 -13.50
CA MET A 430 0.96 -16.16 -14.11
C MET A 430 0.90 -15.70 -15.59
N PRO A 431 0.00 -16.20 -16.45
CA PRO A 431 -0.13 -15.70 -17.83
C PRO A 431 -0.45 -14.19 -17.89
N MET A 432 -1.19 -13.66 -16.92
CA MET A 432 -1.54 -12.24 -16.84
C MET A 432 -0.34 -11.40 -16.42
N TYR A 433 0.54 -11.92 -15.55
CA TYR A 433 1.82 -11.28 -15.21
C TYR A 433 2.80 -11.23 -16.39
N ILE A 434 2.88 -12.30 -17.17
CA ILE A 434 3.66 -12.31 -18.42
C ILE A 434 3.09 -11.28 -19.40
N THR A 435 1.77 -11.27 -19.60
CA THR A 435 1.12 -10.34 -20.53
C THR A 435 1.27 -8.88 -20.08
N ARG A 436 1.17 -8.61 -18.78
CA ARG A 436 1.47 -7.29 -18.18
C ARG A 436 2.89 -6.84 -18.53
N THR A 437 3.87 -7.74 -18.39
CA THR A 437 5.27 -7.46 -18.72
C THR A 437 5.43 -7.11 -20.21
N LEU A 438 4.75 -7.83 -21.10
CA LEU A 438 4.73 -7.53 -22.53
C LEU A 438 4.07 -6.17 -22.82
N GLY A 439 2.94 -5.87 -22.18
CA GLY A 439 2.27 -4.56 -22.30
C GLY A 439 3.18 -3.41 -21.87
N GLY A 440 3.89 -3.58 -20.75
CA GLY A 440 4.89 -2.65 -20.26
C GLY A 440 6.06 -2.47 -21.24
N LEU A 441 6.53 -3.56 -21.86
CA LEU A 441 7.57 -3.52 -22.89
C LEU A 441 7.13 -2.73 -24.12
N PHE A 442 5.90 -2.92 -24.61
CA PHE A 442 5.36 -2.12 -25.72
C PHE A 442 5.29 -0.64 -25.34
N TYR A 443 4.74 -0.31 -24.18
CA TYR A 443 4.66 1.08 -23.72
C TYR A 443 6.05 1.72 -23.63
N PHE A 444 7.02 1.01 -23.03
CA PHE A 444 8.41 1.43 -22.95
C PHE A 444 9.05 1.61 -24.34
N ALA A 445 8.84 0.67 -25.27
CA ALA A 445 9.34 0.78 -26.64
C ALA A 445 8.79 2.02 -27.37
N GLY A 446 7.51 2.34 -27.14
CA GLY A 446 6.90 3.59 -27.59
C GLY A 446 7.61 4.82 -27.04
N ALA A 447 7.85 4.87 -25.72
CA ALA A 447 8.56 5.97 -25.08
C ALA A 447 10.01 6.10 -25.58
N VAL A 448 10.73 4.99 -25.77
CA VAL A 448 12.07 4.97 -26.37
C VAL A 448 12.05 5.51 -27.80
N MET A 449 11.02 5.19 -28.60
CA MET A 449 10.85 5.70 -29.96
C MET A 449 10.68 7.23 -30.01
N MET A 450 10.13 7.85 -28.96
CA MET A 450 10.05 9.30 -28.85
C MET A 450 11.42 9.97 -28.85
N ILE A 451 12.42 9.37 -28.21
CA ILE A 451 13.74 9.95 -28.00
C ILE A 451 14.43 10.35 -29.32
N PRO A 452 14.65 9.46 -30.31
CA PRO A 452 15.30 9.83 -31.56
C PRO A 452 14.48 10.87 -32.35
N ASN A 453 13.15 10.83 -32.28
CA ASN A 453 12.29 11.82 -32.95
C ASN A 453 12.51 13.23 -32.35
N ILE A 454 12.54 13.31 -31.02
CA ILE A 454 12.82 14.55 -30.30
C ILE A 454 14.26 15.03 -30.51
N VAL A 455 15.26 14.15 -30.45
CA VAL A 455 16.66 14.50 -30.68
C VAL A 455 16.86 15.10 -32.08
N LYS A 456 16.27 14.49 -33.12
CA LYS A 456 16.35 15.03 -34.49
C LYS A 456 15.63 16.38 -34.61
N THR A 457 14.49 16.55 -33.93
CA THR A 457 13.76 17.83 -33.87
C THR A 457 14.62 18.93 -33.22
N VAL A 458 15.26 18.63 -32.09
CA VAL A 458 16.14 19.56 -31.38
C VAL A 458 17.34 19.94 -32.25
N LYS A 459 17.95 18.98 -32.95
CA LYS A 459 19.11 19.23 -33.83
C LYS A 459 18.77 20.11 -35.04
N SER A 460 17.53 20.06 -35.55
CA SER A 460 17.09 20.90 -36.67
C SER A 460 16.59 22.29 -36.25
N GLY A 461 16.55 22.59 -34.95
CA GLY A 461 16.02 23.83 -34.42
C GLY A 461 17.03 24.58 -33.56
N HIS A 462 16.66 25.78 -33.14
CA HIS A 462 17.47 26.64 -32.28
C HIS A 462 16.59 27.19 -31.16
N ILE A 463 17.06 27.10 -29.92
CA ILE A 463 16.31 27.62 -28.78
C ILE A 463 16.60 29.11 -28.55
N ILE A 464 15.54 29.89 -28.38
CA ILE A 464 15.64 31.25 -27.85
C ILE A 464 15.53 31.16 -26.33
N ASN A 465 16.67 31.16 -25.64
CA ASN A 465 16.73 30.98 -24.18
C ASN A 465 15.94 32.06 -23.43
N ASN A 466 16.03 33.31 -23.90
CA ASN A 466 15.26 34.45 -23.40
C ASN A 466 14.35 34.93 -24.52
N GLU A 467 13.15 34.36 -24.61
CA GLU A 467 12.18 34.70 -25.65
C GLU A 467 11.54 36.05 -25.36
N GLU A 468 11.69 36.97 -26.32
CA GLU A 468 11.16 38.32 -26.23
C GLU A 468 9.63 38.33 -26.29
N ALA A 469 9.00 39.12 -25.41
CA ALA A 469 7.55 39.24 -25.33
C ALA A 469 7.12 40.66 -24.98
N TYR A 470 5.90 41.00 -25.37
CA TYR A 470 5.30 42.32 -25.19
C TYR A 470 3.89 42.22 -24.57
N ALA A 471 3.57 43.13 -23.65
CA ALA A 471 2.24 43.24 -23.06
C ALA A 471 1.98 44.66 -22.55
N PRO A 472 0.72 45.08 -22.35
CA PRO A 472 0.41 46.33 -21.68
C PRO A 472 1.06 46.41 -20.28
N PRO A 473 1.36 47.62 -19.78
CA PRO A 473 1.90 47.83 -18.45
C PRO A 473 1.05 47.17 -17.36
N ARG A 474 1.71 46.78 -16.27
CA ARG A 474 1.02 46.15 -15.13
C ARG A 474 0.04 47.14 -14.49
N GLU A 475 -1.24 46.80 -14.55
CA GLU A 475 -2.27 47.52 -13.80
C GLU A 475 -2.23 47.18 -12.30
N LYS A 476 -2.37 48.19 -11.43
CA LYS A 476 -2.52 47.97 -9.99
C LYS A 476 -3.86 47.29 -9.72
N VAL A 477 -3.84 46.17 -9.00
CA VAL A 477 -5.07 45.45 -8.60
C VAL A 477 -5.91 46.34 -7.69
N ALA A 478 -7.14 46.62 -8.08
CA ALA A 478 -8.06 47.46 -7.30
C ALA A 478 -8.38 46.83 -5.94
N LYS A 479 -8.28 47.63 -4.85
CA LYS A 479 -8.56 47.18 -3.47
C LYS A 479 -10.03 46.75 -3.31
N LYS A 480 -10.98 47.56 -3.82
CA LYS A 480 -12.43 47.32 -3.79
C LYS A 480 -12.91 46.55 -5.03
N ARG A 481 -14.05 45.86 -4.92
CA ARG A 481 -14.72 45.18 -6.04
C ARG A 481 -15.12 46.22 -7.09
N ILE A 482 -14.92 45.89 -8.37
CA ILE A 482 -15.24 46.78 -9.49
C ILE A 482 -16.72 46.57 -9.87
N ALA A 483 -17.43 47.61 -10.32
CA ALA A 483 -18.81 47.49 -10.78
C ALA A 483 -18.93 46.43 -11.90
N GLY A 484 -19.91 45.52 -11.80
CA GLY A 484 -20.11 44.41 -12.76
C GLY A 484 -19.17 43.21 -12.58
N GLU A 485 -18.22 43.23 -11.65
CA GLU A 485 -17.36 42.10 -11.34
C GLU A 485 -18.10 41.04 -10.50
N THR A 486 -17.93 39.74 -10.78
CA THR A 486 -18.50 38.65 -9.96
C THR A 486 -17.70 38.43 -8.66
N PRO A 487 -18.29 37.85 -7.60
CA PRO A 487 -17.56 37.59 -6.35
C PRO A 487 -16.32 36.71 -6.56
N HIS A 488 -16.44 35.66 -7.39
CA HIS A 488 -15.31 34.79 -7.74
C HIS A 488 -14.16 35.58 -8.39
N ARG A 489 -14.46 36.41 -9.39
CA ARG A 489 -13.45 37.21 -10.11
C ARG A 489 -12.71 38.18 -9.19
N TRP A 490 -13.41 38.73 -8.20
CA TRP A 490 -12.81 39.62 -7.19
C TRP A 490 -11.81 38.90 -6.28
N ILE A 491 -12.10 37.65 -5.92
CA ILE A 491 -11.20 36.79 -5.11
C ILE A 491 -10.03 36.29 -5.96
N GLU A 492 -10.32 35.75 -7.14
CA GLU A 492 -9.37 35.17 -8.10
C GLU A 492 -8.24 36.15 -8.46
N ARG A 493 -8.55 37.42 -8.75
CA ARG A 493 -7.52 38.39 -9.11
C ARG A 493 -6.58 38.76 -7.95
N LYS A 494 -6.86 38.34 -6.72
CA LYS A 494 -5.99 38.59 -5.55
C LYS A 494 -5.20 37.33 -5.22
N ALA A 495 -4.11 37.10 -5.96
CA ALA A 495 -3.29 35.88 -5.88
C ALA A 495 -3.08 35.33 -4.46
N VAL A 496 -2.55 36.14 -3.53
CA VAL A 496 -2.31 35.70 -2.14
C VAL A 496 -3.60 35.32 -1.41
N HIS A 497 -4.69 36.07 -1.59
CA HIS A 497 -5.97 35.73 -0.95
C HIS A 497 -6.56 34.46 -1.55
N PHE A 498 -6.44 34.29 -2.88
CA PHE A 498 -6.87 33.07 -3.54
C PHE A 498 -6.07 31.86 -3.04
N THR A 499 -4.75 31.98 -2.85
CA THR A 499 -3.92 30.94 -2.21
C THR A 499 -4.41 30.62 -0.80
N VAL A 500 -4.74 31.63 0.01
CA VAL A 500 -5.27 31.41 1.37
C VAL A 500 -6.62 30.68 1.33
N TRP A 501 -7.53 31.03 0.42
CA TRP A 501 -8.80 30.31 0.28
C TRP A 501 -8.62 28.86 -0.16
N VAL A 502 -7.67 28.60 -1.06
CA VAL A 502 -7.29 27.25 -1.46
C VAL A 502 -6.73 26.47 -0.26
N LEU A 503 -5.84 27.09 0.54
CA LEU A 503 -5.32 26.50 1.78
C LEU A 503 -6.43 26.16 2.77
N ILE A 504 -7.37 27.09 3.01
CA ILE A 504 -8.51 26.86 3.90
C ILE A 504 -9.35 25.69 3.40
N ALA A 505 -9.67 25.64 2.10
CA ALA A 505 -10.46 24.55 1.53
C ALA A 505 -9.77 23.17 1.70
N ILE A 506 -8.45 23.12 1.51
CA ILE A 506 -7.65 21.89 1.65
C ILE A 506 -7.55 21.45 3.13
N ILE A 507 -7.24 22.38 4.04
CA ILE A 507 -7.02 22.06 5.45
C ILE A 507 -8.30 21.56 6.12
N ILE A 508 -9.48 22.11 5.77
CA ILE A 508 -10.74 21.69 6.39
C ILE A 508 -10.95 20.17 6.26
N GLY A 509 -10.75 19.59 5.07
CA GLY A 509 -10.91 18.15 4.86
C GLY A 509 -9.94 17.34 5.72
N GLY A 510 -8.65 17.70 5.70
CA GLY A 510 -7.63 17.00 6.48
C GLY A 510 -7.85 17.08 8.00
N LEU A 511 -8.23 18.25 8.53
CA LEU A 511 -8.48 18.40 9.97
C LEU A 511 -9.68 17.57 10.43
N VAL A 512 -10.75 17.50 9.64
CA VAL A 512 -11.94 16.73 10.01
C VAL A 512 -11.68 15.23 9.95
N GLU A 513 -10.83 14.76 9.03
CA GLU A 513 -10.47 13.34 8.95
C GLU A 513 -9.49 12.93 10.07
N ILE A 514 -8.46 13.75 10.33
CA ILE A 514 -7.33 13.38 11.22
C ILE A 514 -7.63 13.69 12.69
N ILE A 515 -8.18 14.87 13.04
CA ILE A 515 -8.34 15.28 14.44
C ILE A 515 -9.21 14.31 15.24
N PRO A 516 -10.38 13.85 14.76
CA PRO A 516 -11.19 12.91 15.52
C PRO A 516 -10.51 11.56 15.71
N MET A 517 -9.70 11.12 14.73
CA MET A 517 -8.93 9.88 14.85
C MET A 517 -7.88 9.98 15.96
N ILE A 518 -7.24 11.14 16.15
CA ILE A 518 -6.20 11.32 17.17
C ILE A 518 -6.78 11.64 18.56
N THR A 519 -7.87 12.42 18.64
CA THR A 519 -8.36 12.96 19.92
C THR A 519 -9.41 12.08 20.61
N VAL A 520 -10.11 11.21 19.87
CA VAL A 520 -11.19 10.38 20.42
C VAL A 520 -10.67 8.98 20.72
N LYS A 521 -10.47 8.66 22.02
CA LYS A 521 -9.93 7.36 22.47
C LYS A 521 -10.72 6.15 21.95
N SER A 522 -12.03 6.26 21.78
CA SER A 522 -12.86 5.16 21.25
C SER A 522 -12.59 4.83 19.78
N ASN A 523 -11.87 5.69 19.05
CA ASN A 523 -11.42 5.41 17.67
C ASN A 523 -10.13 4.59 17.62
N ILE A 524 -9.43 4.43 18.76
CA ILE A 524 -8.17 3.68 18.90
C ILE A 524 -8.24 2.82 20.17
N PRO A 525 -9.15 1.84 20.23
CA PRO A 525 -9.23 0.96 21.39
C PRO A 525 -7.94 0.16 21.51
N THR A 526 -7.34 0.16 22.70
CA THR A 526 -6.18 -0.70 23.04
C THR A 526 -6.68 -2.07 23.48
N ILE A 527 -5.89 -3.12 23.21
CA ILE A 527 -6.16 -4.48 23.70
C ILE A 527 -5.08 -4.83 24.72
N GLU A 528 -5.48 -5.14 25.96
CA GLU A 528 -4.55 -5.38 27.08
C GLU A 528 -3.54 -6.52 26.81
N ALA A 529 -3.98 -7.54 26.08
CA ALA A 529 -3.12 -8.67 25.73
C ALA A 529 -2.01 -8.32 24.71
N VAL A 530 -2.14 -7.23 23.96
CA VAL A 530 -1.15 -6.83 22.95
C VAL A 530 0.07 -6.27 23.67
N LYS A 531 1.21 -6.93 23.47
CA LYS A 531 2.49 -6.54 24.07
C LYS A 531 3.37 -5.84 23.03
N PRO A 532 4.23 -4.88 23.45
CA PRO A 532 5.25 -4.29 22.59
C PRO A 532 6.16 -5.33 21.92
N TYR A 533 6.95 -4.89 20.95
CA TYR A 533 8.00 -5.71 20.37
C TYR A 533 9.16 -5.88 21.36
N THR A 534 9.78 -7.05 21.42
CA THR A 534 11.10 -7.16 22.06
C THR A 534 12.16 -6.43 21.21
N PRO A 535 13.37 -6.14 21.74
CA PRO A 535 14.46 -5.57 20.98
C PRO A 535 14.78 -6.35 19.69
N LEU A 536 14.78 -7.68 19.74
CA LEU A 536 15.03 -8.55 18.58
C LEU A 536 13.89 -8.49 17.56
N GLU A 537 12.63 -8.51 18.02
CA GLU A 537 11.45 -8.38 17.15
C GLU A 537 11.39 -7.02 16.45
N LEU A 538 11.81 -5.95 17.14
CA LEU A 538 11.87 -4.60 16.58
C LEU A 538 12.92 -4.51 15.46
N GLU A 539 14.09 -5.12 15.64
CA GLU A 539 15.09 -5.23 14.58
C GLU A 539 14.62 -6.10 13.42
N GLY A 540 13.96 -7.23 13.70
CA GLY A 540 13.36 -8.07 12.66
C GLY A 540 12.33 -7.34 11.81
N ARG A 541 11.52 -6.50 12.46
CA ARG A 541 10.56 -5.62 11.79
C ARG A 541 11.24 -4.58 10.90
N ASP A 542 12.34 -3.99 11.36
CA ASP A 542 13.12 -3.05 10.55
C ASP A 542 13.73 -3.72 9.32
N ILE A 543 14.19 -4.97 9.43
CA ILE A 543 14.66 -5.76 8.28
C ILE A 543 13.50 -6.05 7.33
N TYR A 544 12.32 -6.41 7.85
CA TYR A 544 11.11 -6.64 7.03
C TYR A 544 10.74 -5.41 6.20
N ILE A 545 10.84 -4.21 6.80
CA ILE A 545 10.66 -2.92 6.13
C ILE A 545 11.77 -2.68 5.09
N ARG A 546 13.04 -2.88 5.47
CA ARG A 546 14.22 -2.68 4.62
C ARG A 546 14.16 -3.50 3.34
N GLU A 547 13.68 -4.73 3.43
CA GLU A 547 13.53 -5.61 2.27
C GLU A 547 12.23 -5.42 1.48
N GLY A 548 11.35 -4.52 1.91
CA GLY A 548 10.10 -4.24 1.21
C GLY A 548 9.10 -5.39 1.25
N CYS A 549 9.13 -6.25 2.28
CA CYS A 549 8.25 -7.42 2.36
C CYS A 549 6.76 -7.05 2.40
N TYR A 550 6.44 -5.87 2.97
CA TYR A 550 5.10 -5.27 3.01
C TYR A 550 4.48 -5.00 1.63
N THR A 551 5.30 -4.97 0.57
CA THR A 551 4.83 -4.77 -0.80
C THR A 551 4.17 -6.01 -1.39
N CYS A 552 4.43 -7.18 -0.80
CA CYS A 552 3.90 -8.48 -1.22
C CYS A 552 2.94 -9.07 -0.20
N HIS A 553 3.23 -8.87 1.09
CA HIS A 553 2.52 -9.44 2.22
C HIS A 553 1.84 -8.34 3.02
N SER A 554 0.52 -8.40 3.10
CA SER A 554 -0.23 -7.58 4.05
C SER A 554 -0.16 -8.17 5.46
N GLN A 555 -0.38 -7.32 6.45
CA GLN A 555 -0.57 -7.72 7.84
C GLN A 555 -1.94 -7.27 8.36
N VAL A 556 -2.99 -7.54 7.58
CA VAL A 556 -4.37 -7.22 7.98
C VAL A 556 -5.36 -8.23 7.39
N VAL A 557 -6.00 -9.02 8.26
CA VAL A 557 -7.03 -9.99 7.84
C VAL A 557 -8.38 -9.29 7.83
N ARG A 558 -9.09 -9.32 6.69
CA ARG A 558 -10.41 -8.69 6.55
C ARG A 558 -11.52 -9.56 7.18
N PRO A 559 -12.66 -8.99 7.61
CA PRO A 559 -13.78 -9.71 8.24
C PRO A 559 -14.64 -10.47 7.21
N PHE A 560 -14.01 -11.17 6.27
CA PHE A 560 -14.69 -12.07 5.34
C PHE A 560 -14.43 -13.51 5.75
N ARG A 561 -15.46 -14.36 5.69
CA ARG A 561 -15.33 -15.79 5.99
C ARG A 561 -14.16 -16.42 5.22
N SER A 562 -14.02 -16.09 3.94
CA SER A 562 -12.96 -16.63 3.10
C SER A 562 -11.53 -16.23 3.51
N GLU A 563 -11.38 -15.09 4.19
CA GLU A 563 -10.10 -14.69 4.77
C GLU A 563 -9.91 -15.30 6.14
N THR A 564 -10.96 -15.33 6.97
CA THR A 564 -10.84 -15.84 8.33
C THR A 564 -10.58 -17.34 8.39
N GLU A 565 -11.19 -18.10 7.47
CA GLU A 565 -10.93 -19.55 7.31
C GLU A 565 -9.50 -19.83 6.82
N ARG A 566 -8.93 -18.92 6.02
CA ARG A 566 -7.61 -19.08 5.43
C ARG A 566 -6.50 -18.68 6.41
N TYR A 567 -6.61 -17.47 6.96
CA TYR A 567 -5.54 -16.83 7.71
C TYR A 567 -5.76 -16.88 9.23
N GLY A 568 -6.98 -17.11 9.70
CA GLY A 568 -7.36 -16.98 11.10
C GLY A 568 -8.18 -15.72 11.37
N GLU A 569 -8.40 -15.36 12.63
CA GLU A 569 -9.31 -14.26 13.00
C GLU A 569 -8.98 -12.93 12.32
N TYR A 570 -10.02 -12.18 11.95
CA TYR A 570 -9.89 -10.85 11.36
C TYR A 570 -9.17 -9.87 12.30
N SER A 571 -8.53 -8.85 11.73
CA SER A 571 -7.73 -7.88 12.48
C SER A 571 -8.58 -6.80 13.14
N LYS A 572 -8.27 -6.50 14.41
CA LYS A 572 -8.88 -5.45 15.22
C LYS A 572 -7.97 -4.22 15.33
N GLN A 573 -8.55 -3.08 15.65
CA GLN A 573 -7.85 -1.78 15.77
C GLN A 573 -6.69 -1.83 16.75
N GLY A 574 -6.93 -2.39 17.93
CA GLY A 574 -5.97 -2.40 19.03
C GLY A 574 -4.76 -3.31 18.85
N GLU A 575 -4.71 -4.09 17.77
CA GLU A 575 -3.59 -4.99 17.49
C GLU A 575 -2.34 -4.26 17.01
N PHE A 576 -2.51 -3.06 16.45
CA PHE A 576 -1.45 -2.32 15.74
C PHE A 576 -0.96 -1.10 16.52
N VAL A 577 -1.28 -1.01 17.82
CA VAL A 577 -1.03 0.19 18.63
C VAL A 577 0.46 0.51 18.83
N TYR A 578 1.36 -0.44 18.56
CA TYR A 578 2.81 -0.26 18.63
C TYR A 578 3.47 -0.27 17.23
N ASP A 579 2.68 -0.21 16.16
CA ASP A 579 3.20 -0.25 14.79
C ASP A 579 3.53 1.15 14.29
N HIS A 580 4.82 1.47 14.28
CA HIS A 580 5.37 2.70 13.72
C HIS A 580 6.29 2.36 12.53
N PRO A 581 5.84 2.37 11.26
CA PRO A 581 4.45 2.56 10.77
C PRO A 581 3.65 1.26 10.58
N TYR A 582 2.34 1.34 10.38
CA TYR A 582 1.50 0.16 10.09
C TYR A 582 1.96 -0.61 8.81
N GLN A 583 1.67 -1.92 8.70
CA GLN A 583 2.13 -2.78 7.59
C GLN A 583 1.00 -3.50 6.84
N TRP A 584 -0.11 -2.81 6.56
CA TRP A 584 -1.33 -3.44 6.01
C TRP A 584 -1.28 -3.71 4.50
N GLY A 585 -0.34 -3.10 3.76
CA GLY A 585 -0.19 -3.26 2.31
C GLY A 585 -1.39 -2.75 1.48
N SER A 586 -1.20 -2.66 0.17
CA SER A 586 -2.25 -2.30 -0.82
C SER A 586 -2.54 -3.41 -1.84
N LYS A 587 -1.69 -4.44 -1.89
CA LYS A 587 -1.78 -5.60 -2.78
C LYS A 587 -1.26 -6.84 -2.07
N ARG A 588 -1.82 -8.01 -2.39
CA ARG A 588 -1.26 -9.33 -2.03
C ARG A 588 -0.70 -10.03 -3.26
N THR A 589 0.61 -10.18 -3.31
CA THR A 589 1.31 -11.14 -4.21
C THR A 589 1.85 -12.33 -3.44
N GLY A 590 1.89 -12.25 -2.11
CA GLY A 590 2.01 -13.36 -1.18
C GLY A 590 0.84 -13.40 -0.20
N PRO A 591 0.75 -14.45 0.64
CA PRO A 591 -0.28 -14.56 1.66
C PRO A 591 -0.19 -13.43 2.71
N ASP A 592 -1.30 -13.17 3.39
CA ASP A 592 -1.32 -12.31 4.57
C ASP A 592 -0.55 -12.95 5.74
N LEU A 593 0.16 -12.15 6.53
CA LEU A 593 1.03 -12.62 7.61
C LEU A 593 0.56 -12.22 9.02
N ALA A 594 -0.59 -11.55 9.18
CA ALA A 594 -1.03 -11.01 10.47
C ALA A 594 -1.26 -12.07 11.56
N ARG A 595 -1.30 -13.36 11.20
CA ARG A 595 -1.52 -14.51 12.09
C ARG A 595 -0.43 -15.58 11.96
N SER A 596 0.74 -15.22 11.44
CA SER A 596 1.84 -16.16 11.20
C SER A 596 2.59 -16.60 12.46
N GLY A 597 2.43 -15.91 13.59
CA GLY A 597 3.19 -16.17 14.81
C GLY A 597 2.58 -17.17 15.80
N TYR A 598 1.33 -17.58 15.62
CA TYR A 598 0.66 -18.48 16.56
C TYR A 598 0.85 -19.96 16.18
N ARG A 599 1.62 -20.72 16.97
CA ARG A 599 1.98 -22.14 16.71
C ARG A 599 0.81 -23.08 16.36
N GLY A 600 -0.39 -22.84 16.90
CA GLY A 600 -1.59 -23.61 16.58
C GLY A 600 -2.44 -23.07 15.42
N GLY A 601 -1.97 -22.02 14.73
CA GLY A 601 -2.66 -21.36 13.63
C GLY A 601 -2.28 -21.93 12.27
N THR A 602 -3.15 -21.74 11.27
CA THR A 602 -2.96 -22.23 9.90
C THR A 602 -1.74 -21.64 9.20
N MET A 603 -1.37 -20.42 9.57
CA MET A 603 -0.28 -19.66 8.97
C MET A 603 1.08 -19.84 9.63
N PHE A 604 1.16 -20.57 10.76
CA PHE A 604 2.43 -20.71 11.47
C PHE A 604 3.42 -21.61 10.74
N ARG A 605 4.69 -21.23 10.81
CA ARG A 605 5.81 -22.01 10.30
C ARG A 605 6.95 -22.02 11.35
N PRO A 606 7.60 -23.16 11.61
CA PRO A 606 8.69 -23.24 12.57
C PRO A 606 9.95 -22.50 12.08
N ALA A 607 10.91 -22.24 12.98
CA ALA A 607 12.10 -21.45 12.64
C ALA A 607 12.88 -22.05 11.46
N ILE A 608 13.03 -23.38 11.45
CA ILE A 608 13.68 -24.12 10.35
C ILE A 608 13.03 -23.88 8.99
N TRP A 609 11.70 -23.76 8.95
CA TRP A 609 10.98 -23.53 7.72
C TRP A 609 11.28 -22.12 7.19
N HIS A 610 11.26 -21.10 8.06
CA HIS A 610 11.63 -19.74 7.67
C HIS A 610 13.08 -19.67 7.21
N TYR A 611 13.98 -20.33 7.93
CA TYR A 611 15.39 -20.45 7.56
C TYR A 611 15.57 -21.06 6.16
N GLU A 612 14.84 -22.11 5.80
CA GLU A 612 14.97 -22.71 4.46
C GLU A 612 14.24 -21.89 3.39
N HIS A 613 13.12 -21.28 3.75
CA HIS A 613 12.30 -20.48 2.85
C HIS A 613 13.00 -19.20 2.39
N PHE A 614 13.64 -18.45 3.29
CA PHE A 614 14.38 -17.24 2.89
C PHE A 614 15.65 -17.56 2.09
N LEU A 615 16.27 -18.73 2.32
CA LEU A 615 17.46 -19.15 1.59
C LEU A 615 17.11 -19.58 0.16
N ASN A 616 16.04 -20.35 0.00
CA ASN A 616 15.55 -20.79 -1.30
C ASN A 616 14.03 -21.02 -1.27
N PRO A 617 13.23 -19.97 -1.61
CA PRO A 617 11.78 -20.07 -1.58
C PRO A 617 11.25 -21.15 -2.54
N GLN A 618 11.90 -21.32 -3.69
CA GLN A 618 11.53 -22.29 -4.72
C GLN A 618 11.80 -23.75 -4.30
N LYS A 619 12.74 -23.99 -3.37
CA LYS A 619 12.94 -25.33 -2.79
C LYS A 619 11.82 -25.71 -1.83
N THR A 620 11.26 -24.73 -1.12
CA THR A 620 10.14 -24.94 -0.21
C THR A 620 8.82 -25.07 -0.98
N PHE A 621 8.64 -24.23 -2.01
CA PHE A 621 7.52 -24.29 -2.93
C PHE A 621 7.99 -24.03 -4.36
N GLU A 622 7.96 -25.06 -5.22
CA GLU A 622 8.52 -25.03 -6.58
C GLU A 622 8.09 -23.81 -7.40
N LYS A 623 6.82 -23.40 -7.27
CA LYS A 623 6.24 -22.29 -8.04
C LYS A 623 6.26 -20.94 -7.32
N SER A 624 7.02 -20.79 -6.22
CA SER A 624 7.12 -19.53 -5.49
C SER A 624 7.65 -18.41 -6.38
N ILE A 625 7.04 -17.23 -6.28
CA ILE A 625 7.51 -16.01 -6.96
C ILE A 625 8.41 -15.13 -6.06
N MET A 626 8.60 -15.54 -4.81
CA MET A 626 9.41 -14.80 -3.85
C MET A 626 10.91 -14.91 -4.21
N PRO A 627 11.69 -13.81 -4.15
CA PRO A 627 13.14 -13.88 -4.30
C PRO A 627 13.81 -14.51 -3.07
N ALA A 628 15.02 -15.04 -3.24
CA ALA A 628 15.87 -15.48 -2.13
C ALA A 628 16.57 -14.30 -1.44
N TYR A 629 16.90 -14.46 -0.15
CA TYR A 629 17.54 -13.47 0.72
C TYR A 629 18.83 -14.03 1.38
N PRO A 630 19.85 -14.42 0.60
CA PRO A 630 21.07 -15.06 1.14
C PRO A 630 21.88 -14.17 2.10
N TRP A 631 21.78 -12.85 1.98
CA TRP A 631 22.49 -11.94 2.90
C TRP A 631 21.97 -12.01 4.35
N PHE A 632 20.76 -12.52 4.59
CA PHE A 632 20.25 -12.69 5.95
C PHE A 632 21.09 -13.67 6.80
N TYR A 633 21.83 -14.57 6.15
CA TYR A 633 22.67 -15.59 6.78
C TYR A 633 24.12 -15.11 6.94
N GLU A 634 24.55 -14.22 6.04
CA GLU A 634 25.91 -13.69 6.00
C GLU A 634 26.06 -12.49 6.95
N ASN A 635 25.12 -11.56 6.91
CA ASN A 635 25.17 -10.31 7.65
C ASN A 635 25.01 -10.52 9.16
N VAL A 636 25.92 -9.92 9.92
CA VAL A 636 25.77 -9.69 11.36
C VAL A 636 24.93 -8.43 11.54
N LEU A 637 23.94 -8.48 12.43
CA LEU A 637 23.07 -7.34 12.69
C LEU A 637 23.83 -6.23 13.42
N ASP A 638 23.81 -5.01 12.86
CA ASP A 638 24.30 -3.81 13.55
C ASP A 638 23.27 -3.33 14.58
N ARG A 639 23.69 -3.29 15.84
CA ARG A 639 22.85 -2.93 17.00
C ARG A 639 23.25 -1.58 17.61
N SER A 640 24.11 -0.82 16.95
CA SER A 640 24.59 0.48 17.44
C SER A 640 23.47 1.49 17.72
N ASP A 641 22.40 1.44 16.93
CA ASP A 641 21.22 2.30 17.09
C ASP A 641 20.17 1.73 18.08
N LEU A 642 20.34 0.51 18.60
CA LEU A 642 19.30 -0.20 19.35
C LEU A 642 18.86 0.56 20.61
N LYS A 643 19.82 1.12 21.38
CA LYS A 643 19.51 2.00 22.52
C LYS A 643 18.59 3.15 22.09
N ARG A 644 18.98 3.82 21.01
CA ARG A 644 18.28 5.01 20.51
C ARG A 644 16.89 4.66 19.97
N LYS A 645 16.73 3.50 19.33
CA LYS A 645 15.41 2.99 18.90
C LYS A 645 14.47 2.82 20.09
N ILE A 646 14.94 2.22 21.19
CA ILE A 646 14.14 2.05 22.41
C ILE A 646 13.78 3.42 23.03
N GLU A 647 14.73 4.36 23.12
CA GLU A 647 14.45 5.74 23.59
C GLU A 647 13.37 6.44 22.75
N VAL A 648 13.44 6.32 21.43
CA VAL A 648 12.45 6.89 20.51
C VAL A 648 11.10 6.21 20.69
N MET A 649 11.05 4.89 20.82
CA MET A 649 9.80 4.16 21.05
C MET A 649 9.14 4.55 22.39
N ILE A 650 9.91 4.75 23.47
CA ILE A 650 9.40 5.32 24.73
C ILE A 650 8.80 6.70 24.49
N THR A 651 9.51 7.55 23.74
CA THR A 651 9.02 8.91 23.38
C THR A 651 7.71 8.87 22.60
N LEU A 652 7.51 7.84 21.77
CA LEU A 652 6.30 7.58 21.00
C LEU A 652 5.17 6.94 21.83
N GLY A 653 5.42 6.62 23.10
CA GLY A 653 4.42 6.06 24.03
C GLY A 653 4.38 4.54 24.07
N VAL A 654 5.39 3.85 23.52
CA VAL A 654 5.55 2.40 23.71
C VAL A 654 6.05 2.14 25.14
N PRO A 655 5.41 1.28 25.93
CA PRO A 655 5.65 1.15 27.38
C PRO A 655 6.90 0.33 27.71
N TYR A 656 8.06 0.73 27.17
CA TYR A 656 9.36 0.13 27.49
C TYR A 656 9.96 0.61 28.82
N ASP A 657 9.28 1.52 29.50
CA ASP A 657 9.54 2.05 30.83
C ASP A 657 8.44 1.69 31.83
N GLY A 658 7.53 0.79 31.43
CA GLY A 658 6.35 0.40 32.18
C GLY A 658 6.59 -0.60 33.31
N ALA A 659 5.49 -0.98 33.98
CA ALA A 659 5.51 -1.90 35.11
C ALA A 659 5.70 -3.39 34.71
N GLU A 660 5.58 -3.72 33.43
CA GLU A 660 5.78 -5.08 32.91
C GLU A 660 7.28 -5.41 32.88
N PRO A 661 7.78 -6.35 33.70
CA PRO A 661 9.22 -6.59 33.84
C PRO A 661 9.90 -7.01 32.53
N ASP A 662 9.23 -7.84 31.73
CA ASP A 662 9.75 -8.37 30.46
C ASP A 662 9.95 -7.30 29.38
N TYR A 663 9.37 -6.11 29.57
CA TYR A 663 9.47 -5.00 28.64
C TYR A 663 10.03 -3.74 29.30
N ASN A 664 10.59 -3.82 30.51
CA ASN A 664 11.18 -2.67 31.18
C ASN A 664 12.69 -2.57 30.92
N TYR A 665 13.07 -1.64 30.05
CA TYR A 665 14.44 -1.41 29.61
C TYR A 665 15.08 -0.15 30.22
N VAL A 666 14.49 0.42 31.26
CA VAL A 666 15.04 1.61 31.93
C VAL A 666 15.71 1.25 33.25
N ASN A 667 16.68 2.08 33.66
CA ASN A 667 17.28 2.03 34.99
C ASN A 667 16.41 2.79 36.02
N GLU A 668 16.84 2.82 37.27
CA GLU A 668 16.12 3.50 38.37
C GLU A 668 15.96 5.01 38.14
N ASN A 669 16.77 5.62 37.29
CA ASN A 669 16.69 7.03 36.91
C ASN A 669 15.73 7.29 35.73
N GLY A 670 15.13 6.24 35.17
CA GLY A 670 14.26 6.34 34.00
C GLY A 670 15.01 6.47 32.65
N GLU A 671 16.32 6.23 32.64
CA GLU A 671 17.12 6.23 31.41
C GLU A 671 17.22 4.82 30.83
N VAL A 672 17.26 4.68 29.50
CA VAL A 672 17.41 3.37 28.84
C VAL A 672 18.75 2.72 29.23
N ASP A 673 18.66 1.53 29.83
CA ASP A 673 19.79 0.68 30.19
C ASP A 673 20.08 -0.29 29.04
N ILE A 674 21.17 -0.01 28.31
CA ILE A 674 21.58 -0.82 27.16
C ILE A 674 21.89 -2.27 27.55
N ASN A 675 22.31 -2.55 28.79
CA ASN A 675 22.61 -3.93 29.19
C ASN A 675 21.33 -4.77 29.24
N LYS A 676 20.23 -4.21 29.78
CA LYS A 676 18.91 -4.88 29.79
C LYS A 676 18.39 -5.12 28.38
N VAL A 677 18.54 -4.13 27.50
CA VAL A 677 18.13 -4.22 26.09
C VAL A 677 18.92 -5.32 25.36
N GLU A 678 20.24 -5.34 25.54
CA GLU A 678 21.14 -6.35 24.94
C GLU A 678 20.91 -7.75 25.51
N GLU A 679 20.62 -7.87 26.80
CA GLU A 679 20.28 -9.13 27.45
C GLU A 679 18.98 -9.71 26.91
N ALA A 680 17.91 -8.90 26.83
CA ALA A 680 16.63 -9.29 26.26
C ALA A 680 16.76 -9.69 24.78
N TYR A 681 17.53 -8.91 23.99
CA TYR A 681 17.85 -9.24 22.61
C TYR A 681 18.52 -10.62 22.53
N LYS A 682 19.62 -10.79 23.28
CA LYS A 682 20.48 -11.96 23.18
C LYS A 682 19.78 -13.23 23.66
N SER A 683 19.02 -13.16 24.75
CA SER A 683 18.27 -14.30 25.29
C SER A 683 17.31 -14.89 24.26
N GLN A 684 16.51 -14.05 23.60
CA GLN A 684 15.57 -14.51 22.56
C GLN A 684 16.32 -15.00 21.31
N ALA A 685 17.41 -14.33 20.94
CA ALA A 685 18.19 -14.69 19.75
C ALA A 685 18.90 -16.05 19.90
N GLU A 686 19.46 -16.33 21.08
CA GLU A 686 20.11 -17.61 21.39
C GLU A 686 19.11 -18.77 21.41
N GLU A 687 17.87 -18.54 21.86
CA GLU A 687 16.80 -19.56 21.81
C GLU A 687 16.52 -19.99 20.36
N ILE A 688 16.27 -19.04 19.46
CA ILE A 688 16.00 -19.32 18.04
C ILE A 688 17.22 -19.93 17.35
N ALA A 689 18.42 -19.41 17.62
CA ALA A 689 19.65 -19.95 17.04
C ALA A 689 19.89 -21.39 17.50
N LYS A 690 19.64 -21.70 18.78
CA LYS A 690 19.76 -23.05 19.31
C LYS A 690 18.73 -24.00 18.68
N GLU A 691 17.47 -23.58 18.50
CA GLU A 691 16.47 -24.37 17.77
C GLU A 691 16.98 -24.77 16.38
N LEU A 692 17.60 -23.84 15.66
CA LEU A 692 18.16 -24.09 14.33
C LEU A 692 19.41 -24.98 14.36
N GLN A 693 20.29 -24.79 15.34
CA GLN A 693 21.49 -25.62 15.54
C GLN A 693 21.14 -27.06 15.89
N ASP A 694 20.15 -27.28 16.74
CA ASP A 694 19.63 -28.61 17.08
C ASP A 694 19.03 -29.32 15.85
N MET A 695 18.61 -28.55 14.83
CA MET A 695 18.15 -29.03 13.52
C MET A 695 19.28 -29.10 12.47
N GLY A 696 20.55 -28.99 12.88
CA GLY A 696 21.72 -29.18 12.04
C GLY A 696 22.10 -27.98 11.17
N LYS A 697 21.64 -26.76 11.52
CA LYS A 697 22.06 -25.53 10.82
C LYS A 697 23.24 -24.87 11.53
N ASP A 698 24.24 -24.50 10.75
CA ASP A 698 25.38 -23.71 11.23
C ASP A 698 25.04 -22.22 11.16
N ILE A 699 24.51 -21.69 12.27
CA ILE A 699 24.07 -20.29 12.38
C ILE A 699 24.33 -19.75 13.79
N THR A 700 24.69 -18.47 13.88
CA THR A 700 24.91 -17.75 15.14
C THR A 700 23.71 -16.86 15.46
N TRP A 701 23.54 -16.50 16.74
CA TRP A 701 22.41 -15.70 17.24
C TRP A 701 22.39 -14.25 16.72
N ASP A 702 23.50 -13.75 16.22
CA ASP A 702 23.71 -12.36 15.79
C ASP A 702 23.34 -12.11 14.31
N LYS A 703 22.77 -13.09 13.62
CA LYS A 703 22.43 -13.00 12.19
C LYS A 703 21.06 -12.37 11.96
N GLU A 704 20.93 -11.64 10.84
CA GLU A 704 19.68 -11.00 10.43
C GLU A 704 18.50 -11.96 10.32
N ILE A 705 18.73 -13.21 9.87
CA ILE A 705 17.68 -14.23 9.78
C ILE A 705 17.04 -14.54 11.14
N ILE A 706 17.79 -14.44 12.24
CA ILE A 706 17.29 -14.70 13.59
C ILE A 706 16.28 -13.63 13.99
N ALA A 707 16.61 -12.35 13.76
CA ALA A 707 15.72 -11.23 14.02
C ALA A 707 14.44 -11.31 13.14
N MET A 708 14.59 -11.64 11.85
CA MET A 708 13.46 -11.83 10.95
C MET A 708 12.50 -12.94 11.44
N ILE A 709 13.03 -14.07 11.89
CA ILE A 709 12.21 -15.17 12.44
C ILE A 709 11.46 -14.71 13.70
N ALA A 710 12.14 -14.02 14.62
CA ALA A 710 11.52 -13.50 15.83
C ALA A 710 10.32 -12.59 15.51
N TYR A 711 10.49 -11.67 14.56
CA TYR A 711 9.41 -10.77 14.14
C TYR A 711 8.22 -11.53 13.52
N LEU A 712 8.46 -12.49 12.62
CA LEU A 712 7.38 -13.29 12.03
C LEU A 712 6.65 -14.15 13.08
N HIS A 713 7.38 -14.67 14.07
CA HIS A 713 6.81 -15.43 15.20
C HIS A 713 6.04 -14.55 16.19
N LYS A 714 6.19 -13.23 16.15
CA LYS A 714 5.40 -12.28 16.94
C LYS A 714 4.03 -11.99 16.33
N LEU A 715 3.89 -12.03 15.00
CA LEU A 715 2.69 -11.55 14.30
C LEU A 715 1.41 -12.32 14.70
N GLY A 716 0.49 -11.63 15.39
CA GLY A 716 -0.80 -12.17 15.82
C GLY A 716 -0.73 -13.19 16.97
N LYS A 717 0.46 -13.41 17.58
CA LYS A 717 0.65 -14.35 18.70
C LYS A 717 -0.18 -13.96 19.92
N ASP A 718 -0.07 -12.70 20.35
CA ASP A 718 -0.70 -12.16 21.55
C ASP A 718 -2.22 -12.34 21.56
N ILE A 719 -2.88 -11.94 20.46
CA ILE A 719 -4.34 -12.04 20.30
C ILE A 719 -4.80 -13.48 20.22
N SER A 720 -4.04 -14.33 19.52
CA SER A 720 -4.37 -15.74 19.38
C SER A 720 -4.34 -16.44 20.75
N LEU A 721 -3.32 -16.15 21.56
CA LEU A 721 -3.19 -16.65 22.93
C LEU A 721 -4.27 -16.11 23.86
N ALA A 722 -4.56 -14.81 23.82
CA ALA A 722 -5.61 -14.20 24.62
C ALA A 722 -6.97 -14.85 24.37
N LYS A 723 -7.31 -15.10 23.10
CA LYS A 723 -8.57 -15.76 22.74
C LYS A 723 -8.62 -17.22 23.17
N LEU A 724 -7.50 -17.95 23.11
CA LEU A 724 -7.42 -19.31 23.64
C LEU A 724 -7.63 -19.32 25.15
N ALA A 725 -7.05 -18.36 25.86
CA ALA A 725 -7.27 -18.21 27.29
C ALA A 725 -8.75 -17.90 27.60
N GLU A 726 -9.37 -16.98 26.86
CA GLU A 726 -10.80 -16.67 26.98
C GLU A 726 -11.67 -17.90 26.68
N LYS A 727 -11.36 -18.64 25.62
CA LYS A 727 -12.09 -19.87 25.26
C LYS A 727 -11.97 -20.93 26.37
N LYS A 728 -10.77 -21.17 26.89
CA LYS A 728 -10.52 -22.10 28.01
C LYS A 728 -11.22 -21.64 29.29
N ALA A 729 -11.27 -20.34 29.56
CA ALA A 729 -11.97 -19.79 30.72
C ALA A 729 -13.50 -19.94 30.63
N ASN A 730 -14.03 -19.95 29.41
CA ASN A 730 -15.47 -20.10 29.11
C ASN A 730 -15.90 -21.55 28.85
N GLU A 731 -14.98 -22.52 28.84
CA GLU A 731 -15.32 -23.94 28.81
C GLU A 731 -15.90 -24.36 30.18
N PRO A 732 -17.02 -25.12 30.22
CA PRO A 732 -17.61 -25.56 31.47
C PRO A 732 -16.57 -26.39 32.24
N LYS A 733 -16.25 -25.94 33.46
CA LYS A 733 -15.40 -26.70 34.38
C LYS A 733 -16.13 -28.01 34.71
N ASN A 734 -15.74 -29.09 34.06
CA ASN A 734 -16.16 -30.42 34.51
C ASN A 734 -15.50 -30.65 35.88
N GLU A 735 -16.33 -30.71 36.92
CA GLU A 735 -15.90 -31.01 38.28
C GLU A 735 -15.10 -32.32 38.27
N VAL A 736 -13.87 -32.25 38.78
CA VAL A 736 -13.05 -33.43 39.04
C VAL A 736 -13.74 -34.21 40.14
N VAL A 737 -14.37 -35.34 39.79
CA VAL A 737 -14.87 -36.30 40.77
C VAL A 737 -13.67 -37.11 41.26
N GLU A 738 -13.11 -36.74 42.41
CA GLU A 738 -12.16 -37.58 43.14
C GLU A 738 -12.84 -38.88 43.56
N ASN A 739 -12.36 -40.02 43.03
CA ASN A 739 -12.64 -41.33 43.62
C ASN A 739 -11.31 -42.05 43.83
N ASN A 740 -11.11 -42.51 45.07
CA ASN A 740 -9.93 -43.21 45.55
C ASN A 740 -9.66 -44.50 44.74
N ASN A 741 -8.73 -44.45 43.78
CA ASN A 741 -7.80 -45.50 43.35
C ASN A 741 -7.08 -45.08 42.05
N GLY A 742 -5.97 -44.34 42.19
CA GLY A 742 -5.15 -43.84 41.07
C GLY A 742 -5.78 -42.64 40.36
N GLU A 743 -5.02 -41.58 40.14
CA GLU A 743 -5.50 -40.39 39.42
C GLU A 743 -5.92 -40.76 37.99
N VAL A 744 -7.21 -40.57 37.69
CA VAL A 744 -7.76 -40.73 36.35
C VAL A 744 -7.86 -39.35 35.70
N SER A 745 -7.17 -39.13 34.59
CA SER A 745 -7.16 -37.86 33.85
C SER A 745 -8.04 -37.95 32.61
N LEU A 746 -9.10 -37.13 32.58
CA LEU A 746 -9.98 -36.99 31.41
C LEU A 746 -9.22 -36.42 30.21
N ASP A 747 -8.26 -35.51 30.42
CA ASP A 747 -7.43 -34.94 29.35
C ASP A 747 -6.50 -35.99 28.72
N ALA A 748 -5.90 -36.85 29.55
CA ALA A 748 -5.13 -37.99 29.06
C ALA A 748 -6.02 -38.98 28.31
N GLY A 749 -7.21 -39.27 28.85
CA GLY A 749 -8.22 -40.12 28.20
C GLY A 749 -8.69 -39.56 26.85
N ALA A 750 -8.94 -38.26 26.76
CA ALA A 750 -9.32 -37.55 25.54
C ALA A 750 -8.23 -37.64 24.46
N THR A 751 -6.97 -37.50 24.87
CA THR A 751 -5.81 -37.61 23.96
C THR A 751 -5.68 -39.03 23.40
N ILE A 752 -5.84 -40.04 24.26
CA ILE A 752 -5.83 -41.46 23.85
C ILE A 752 -7.01 -41.75 22.93
N PHE A 753 -8.20 -41.25 23.25
CA PHE A 753 -9.41 -41.42 22.44
C PHE A 753 -9.28 -40.77 21.06
N SER A 754 -8.79 -39.53 20.98
CA SER A 754 -8.58 -38.82 19.72
C SER A 754 -7.60 -39.56 18.79
N SER A 755 -6.57 -40.17 19.38
CA SER A 755 -5.52 -40.87 18.63
C SER A 755 -5.90 -42.29 18.20
N ASN A 756 -6.82 -42.95 18.91
CA ASN A 756 -7.09 -44.39 18.72
C ASN A 756 -8.55 -44.75 18.43
N CYS A 757 -9.51 -43.94 18.86
CA CYS A 757 -10.94 -44.27 18.82
C CYS A 757 -11.74 -43.33 17.91
N ALA A 758 -11.31 -42.07 17.78
CA ALA A 758 -12.04 -41.04 17.05
C ALA A 758 -12.19 -41.31 15.53
N ALA A 759 -11.31 -42.11 14.94
CA ALA A 759 -11.45 -42.52 13.53
C ALA A 759 -12.74 -43.30 13.26
N CYS A 760 -13.26 -44.03 14.26
CA CYS A 760 -14.49 -44.80 14.14
C CYS A 760 -15.68 -44.14 14.86
N HIS A 761 -15.43 -43.44 15.96
CA HIS A 761 -16.47 -42.86 16.84
C HIS A 761 -16.60 -41.34 16.75
N GLY A 762 -15.86 -40.65 15.88
CA GLY A 762 -15.86 -39.19 15.80
C GLY A 762 -15.05 -38.53 16.94
N GLN A 763 -14.72 -37.25 16.80
CA GLN A 763 -13.82 -36.57 17.75
C GLN A 763 -14.48 -36.30 19.10
N LYS A 764 -15.81 -36.18 19.12
CA LYS A 764 -16.66 -35.94 20.29
C LYS A 764 -17.52 -37.16 20.63
N GLY A 765 -17.23 -38.34 20.07
CA GLY A 765 -18.03 -39.54 20.26
C GLY A 765 -19.33 -39.55 19.46
N GLU A 766 -19.48 -38.67 18.46
CA GLU A 766 -20.68 -38.56 17.61
C GLU A 766 -20.99 -39.79 16.76
N GLY A 767 -20.08 -40.76 16.69
CA GLY A 767 -20.23 -41.98 15.92
C GLY A 767 -19.73 -41.83 14.47
N GLY A 768 -19.83 -42.93 13.72
CA GLY A 768 -19.37 -43.02 12.34
C GLY A 768 -19.45 -44.46 11.87
N MET A 769 -18.29 -45.13 11.77
CA MET A 769 -18.26 -46.59 11.61
C MET A 769 -18.69 -47.30 12.89
N GLY A 770 -18.35 -46.75 14.06
CA GLY A 770 -18.81 -47.20 15.37
C GLY A 770 -20.08 -46.47 15.83
N PRO A 771 -20.73 -46.95 16.92
CA PRO A 771 -21.90 -46.30 17.51
C PRO A 771 -21.59 -44.90 18.05
N ASN A 772 -22.63 -44.09 18.17
CA ASN A 772 -22.63 -42.84 18.90
C ASN A 772 -22.41 -43.12 20.39
N LEU A 773 -21.33 -42.58 20.96
CA LEU A 773 -20.97 -42.72 22.37
C LEU A 773 -21.47 -41.52 23.20
N GLY A 774 -22.02 -40.50 22.52
CA GLY A 774 -22.50 -39.26 23.09
C GLY A 774 -23.99 -39.24 23.45
N ASP A 775 -24.77 -40.23 23.01
CA ASP A 775 -26.21 -40.31 23.27
C ASP A 775 -26.53 -41.11 24.55
N LYS A 776 -27.82 -41.46 24.75
CA LYS A 776 -28.30 -42.22 25.92
C LYS A 776 -28.51 -43.71 25.63
N PHE A 777 -27.97 -44.24 24.54
CA PHE A 777 -28.18 -45.61 24.12
C PHE A 777 -26.85 -46.38 24.11
N THR A 778 -26.90 -47.67 24.40
CA THR A 778 -25.70 -48.52 24.39
C THR A 778 -26.01 -49.92 23.90
N ILE A 779 -25.10 -50.46 23.09
CA ILE A 779 -25.19 -51.84 22.57
C ILE A 779 -24.59 -52.85 23.57
N HIS A 780 -23.59 -52.42 24.36
CA HIS A 780 -22.77 -53.31 25.18
C HIS A 780 -22.76 -52.95 26.67
N GLY A 781 -23.60 -52.00 27.08
CA GLY A 781 -23.65 -51.48 28.45
C GLY A 781 -22.83 -50.20 28.61
N ALA A 782 -23.21 -49.38 29.60
CA ALA A 782 -22.63 -48.07 29.88
C ALA A 782 -21.79 -48.02 31.16
N THR A 783 -21.60 -49.16 31.84
CA THR A 783 -20.75 -49.22 33.03
C THR A 783 -19.27 -49.16 32.64
N ASN A 784 -18.42 -48.63 33.52
CA ASN A 784 -16.97 -48.59 33.29
C ASN A 784 -16.40 -49.99 33.00
N GLU A 785 -16.94 -51.03 33.62
CA GLU A 785 -16.55 -52.43 33.37
C GLU A 785 -16.96 -52.90 31.97
N ALA A 786 -18.15 -52.54 31.50
CA ALA A 786 -18.62 -52.84 30.16
C ALA A 786 -17.76 -52.14 29.09
N ILE A 787 -17.49 -50.84 29.28
CA ILE A 787 -16.65 -50.05 28.38
C ILE A 787 -15.22 -50.61 28.36
N LYS A 788 -14.65 -50.92 29.52
CA LYS A 788 -13.33 -51.57 29.63
C LYS A 788 -13.29 -52.91 28.90
N ASN A 789 -14.33 -53.72 29.02
CA ASN A 789 -14.44 -55.01 28.36
C ASN A 789 -14.48 -54.87 26.84
N VAL A 790 -15.28 -53.93 26.31
CA VAL A 790 -15.37 -53.65 24.87
C VAL A 790 -14.03 -53.16 24.32
N ILE A 791 -13.34 -52.25 25.01
CA ILE A 791 -12.03 -51.76 24.57
C ILE A 791 -10.99 -52.88 24.59
N SER A 792 -10.95 -53.68 25.65
CA SER A 792 -9.89 -54.69 25.85
C SER A 792 -10.09 -55.92 24.97
N ASN A 793 -11.33 -56.34 24.77
CA ASN A 793 -11.68 -57.59 24.10
C ASN A 793 -12.31 -57.41 22.72
N GLY A 794 -12.66 -56.18 22.33
CA GLY A 794 -13.35 -55.87 21.08
C GLY A 794 -14.83 -56.25 21.12
N ALA A 795 -15.61 -55.73 20.18
CA ALA A 795 -17.01 -56.09 20.00
C ALA A 795 -17.49 -55.81 18.57
N GLY A 796 -18.19 -56.77 17.97
CA GLY A 796 -18.64 -56.67 16.57
C GLY A 796 -17.46 -56.49 15.60
N ILE A 797 -17.43 -55.35 14.90
CA ILE A 797 -16.34 -54.97 13.98
C ILE A 797 -15.16 -54.27 14.68
N MET A 798 -15.28 -53.93 15.96
CA MET A 798 -14.22 -53.28 16.73
C MET A 798 -13.19 -54.32 17.20
N PRO A 799 -11.91 -54.20 16.79
CA PRO A 799 -10.86 -55.11 17.23
C PRO A 799 -10.49 -54.90 18.71
N PRO A 800 -9.90 -55.90 19.39
CA PRO A 800 -9.42 -55.76 20.77
C PRO A 800 -8.19 -54.83 20.87
N TYR A 801 -8.19 -53.92 21.83
CA TYR A 801 -7.07 -53.00 22.10
C TYR A 801 -6.30 -53.42 23.36
N LYS A 802 -5.41 -54.40 23.21
CA LYS A 802 -4.57 -54.94 24.31
C LYS A 802 -3.27 -54.15 24.55
N LYS A 803 -3.06 -53.04 23.83
CA LYS A 803 -1.81 -52.27 23.86
C LYS A 803 -1.75 -51.23 24.98
N PHE A 804 -2.87 -50.94 25.63
CA PHE A 804 -2.95 -49.91 26.68
C PHE A 804 -2.48 -50.47 28.02
N THR A 805 -1.70 -49.68 28.74
CA THR A 805 -1.40 -49.92 30.16
C THR A 805 -2.67 -49.79 31.01
N GLU A 806 -2.65 -50.31 32.25
CA GLU A 806 -3.82 -50.21 33.14
C GLU A 806 -4.25 -48.76 33.40
N THR A 807 -3.29 -47.84 33.52
CA THR A 807 -3.55 -46.40 33.71
C THR A 807 -4.12 -45.74 32.47
N GLU A 808 -3.58 -46.03 31.28
CA GLU A 808 -4.11 -45.50 30.02
C GLU A 808 -5.52 -46.02 29.75
N LEU A 809 -5.78 -47.30 30.06
CA LEU A 809 -7.09 -47.90 29.91
C LEU A 809 -8.09 -47.29 30.90
N ALA A 810 -7.69 -47.01 32.15
CA ALA A 810 -8.54 -46.32 33.12
C ALA A 810 -8.91 -44.90 32.66
N ASN A 811 -7.94 -44.13 32.16
CA ASN A 811 -8.15 -42.79 31.59
C ASN A 811 -9.09 -42.82 30.39
N LEU A 812 -8.89 -43.77 29.47
CA LEU A 812 -9.71 -43.92 28.28
C LEU A 812 -11.15 -44.33 28.62
N VAL A 813 -11.34 -45.24 29.58
CA VAL A 813 -12.67 -45.66 30.04
C VAL A 813 -13.41 -44.47 30.67
N ALA A 814 -12.75 -43.71 31.56
CA ALA A 814 -13.38 -42.56 32.20
C ALA A 814 -13.75 -41.46 31.21
N TYR A 815 -12.88 -41.16 30.23
CA TYR A 815 -13.22 -40.22 29.17
C TYR A 815 -14.39 -40.71 28.33
N THR A 816 -14.39 -41.98 27.93
CA THR A 816 -15.49 -42.57 27.13
C THR A 816 -16.82 -42.52 27.90
N SER A 817 -16.82 -42.84 29.20
CA SER A 817 -18.00 -42.71 30.05
C SER A 817 -18.49 -41.27 30.17
N SER A 818 -17.57 -40.29 30.18
CA SER A 818 -17.91 -38.87 30.26
C SER A 818 -18.62 -38.32 29.00
N LEU A 819 -18.55 -39.04 27.88
CA LEU A 819 -19.24 -38.64 26.65
C LEU A 819 -20.74 -38.93 26.70
N ILE A 820 -21.18 -39.90 27.50
CA ILE A 820 -22.58 -40.36 27.53
C ILE A 820 -23.51 -39.19 27.91
N GLY A 821 -24.48 -38.91 27.04
CA GLY A 821 -25.45 -37.83 27.22
C GLY A 821 -24.96 -36.43 26.80
N THR A 822 -23.76 -36.29 26.24
CA THR A 822 -23.25 -35.00 25.73
C THR A 822 -23.91 -34.55 24.42
N ASN A 823 -24.55 -35.46 23.68
CA ASN A 823 -25.31 -35.22 22.44
C ASN A 823 -24.57 -34.32 21.42
N PRO A 824 -23.43 -34.77 20.88
CA PRO A 824 -22.67 -33.99 19.92
C PRO A 824 -23.47 -33.73 18.62
N ALA A 825 -23.25 -32.55 18.01
CA ALA A 825 -23.93 -32.17 16.78
C ALA A 825 -23.60 -33.13 15.63
N ASN A 826 -24.60 -33.50 14.81
CA ASN A 826 -24.50 -34.51 13.75
C ASN A 826 -24.21 -35.94 14.24
N GLY A 827 -24.61 -36.29 15.47
CA GLY A 827 -24.50 -37.65 15.99
C GLY A 827 -25.24 -38.68 15.14
N LYS A 828 -24.63 -39.87 14.99
CA LYS A 828 -25.28 -41.05 14.39
C LYS A 828 -26.54 -41.42 15.17
N ASP A 829 -27.55 -41.93 14.46
CA ASP A 829 -28.81 -42.36 15.08
C ASP A 829 -28.58 -43.38 16.21
N PRO A 830 -29.39 -43.37 17.28
CA PRO A 830 -29.16 -44.22 18.44
C PRO A 830 -29.17 -45.72 18.14
N GLU A 831 -28.23 -46.46 18.73
CA GLU A 831 -28.06 -47.89 18.55
C GLU A 831 -28.01 -48.61 19.91
N GLY A 832 -28.87 -49.61 20.11
CA GLY A 832 -28.93 -50.42 21.34
C GLY A 832 -30.06 -50.03 22.30
N ASP A 833 -29.89 -50.34 23.58
CA ASP A 833 -30.88 -50.10 24.63
C ASP A 833 -30.63 -48.74 25.32
N GLU A 834 -31.71 -48.07 25.73
CA GLU A 834 -31.61 -46.84 26.53
C GLU A 834 -30.99 -47.13 27.90
N ILE A 835 -29.99 -46.32 28.27
CA ILE A 835 -29.30 -46.40 29.56
C ILE A 835 -30.29 -45.97 30.65
N LYS A 836 -30.67 -46.93 31.51
CA LYS A 836 -31.63 -46.73 32.60
C LYS A 836 -31.07 -46.02 33.82
#